data_AF-A0A9N9WVP2-F1
#
_entry.id   AF-A0A9N9WVP2-F1
#
_cell.length_a   1.000
_cell.length_b   1.000
_cell.length_c   1.000
_cell.angle_alpha   90.00
_cell.angle_beta   90.00
_cell.angle_gamma   90.00
#
_symmetry.space_group_name_H-M   'P 1'
#
loop_
_entity.id
_entity.type
_entity.pdbx_description
1 polymer ?
#
loop_
_entity_poly.entity_id
_entity_poly.type
_entity_poly.pdbx_seq_one_letter_code
_entity_poly.pdbx_strand_id
1 'polypeptide(L)'
;RCVELHFVALRYVQLFIDYSRFKGYRCVELHFVALRYVQLFIDYSRFIGYRCVELHFVALRYVQLFIDYSRFKGYRCVELHFVALRYVQLFIDYSRFIGYRCVELHFVALRYVQLFIDYSRFKGYRCVELHFVALRYVQLFIDYSRFIGYRCVELHFVALRYVQLFIDYSRFIGYRCVELHFVALRYVQLFIDYSRFKGYRCVELHFVALRYVQLFIDYSRFIGYRCVELHFVALRYVQLFIDYSRFIGYRCVELHFVALRYVQLFIDYSRFIGYRCVELHFVSLRYVQLFIDYSRFIGYRCVELHFVALRYVQLFIDYSRFIGYRCVELHFVALRYVQLFIDYSRFIGYRCVELHFVALRYVQLFIDYSRFKGYRCVELHFVALRYVQLFIDYSRFIGYRCVELHFVALRYVQLFIDYSRFKGYRCVELHFVALRYVQLFIDYSRFIGYRCVELHFVALRYVQLFIDYSRFKGYRCVELHFVALRYVQLFIDYSRFIGYRCVELHFVALRYVQLFIDYSRFIGYRCVELHFVALRYVQLFIDYSRFKGYRCVELHFVALRYVQLFIDYSRFIGYRCVELHFVALRYVQLFIDYSRFIGYRCVELHFVALRYVQLFIDYSRFIGYRCVELHFVSLRYVQLFIDYSRFIGYRCVELHFVALRYVQLFIDYSRFIGYRCVELHFVALRYVQLFIDYSRFIGYRCVELHFVALRYVQLFIDYSRFKGYRCVELHFVALRYVQLFIDYSRFIGYRCVELHFVALRYVQLFIDYSRFKGYRCVELHFVALRYVQLFIDYSRFIGYRCVELHFVALRYVQLFIDYSRFIGYRCVELHFVALRYVQLFIDYSRFKGYRCVELHFVALRYVQLFIDYSRFIGYRCVELHFVALRYVQLFIDYSRFIGYRCVELHFVALRYVQLFIDYSRFIGYRCVELHFVTFNCL
;
A
#
# COMPACT_ATOMS: atom_id res chain seq x y z
N ARG A 1 -33.95 -78.08 -32.38
CA ARG A 1 -35.43 -78.21 -32.32
C ARG A 1 -35.96 -77.05 -31.50
N CYS A 2 -36.84 -76.25 -32.07
CA CYS A 2 -37.55 -75.16 -31.39
C CYS A 2 -38.84 -75.71 -30.80
N VAL A 3 -39.20 -75.24 -29.61
CA VAL A 3 -40.49 -75.57 -28.98
C VAL A 3 -41.22 -74.26 -28.78
N GLU A 4 -42.39 -74.15 -29.39
CA GLU A 4 -43.28 -73.00 -29.30
C GLU A 4 -44.55 -73.43 -28.56
N LEU A 5 -44.96 -72.70 -27.51
CA LEU A 5 -46.19 -72.98 -26.77
C LEU A 5 -46.95 -71.69 -26.48
N HIS A 6 -48.28 -71.74 -26.65
CA HIS A 6 -49.20 -70.63 -26.44
C HIS A 6 -50.18 -70.95 -25.31
N PHE A 7 -50.28 -70.09 -24.30
CA PHE A 7 -51.18 -70.21 -23.16
C PHE A 7 -52.13 -69.01 -23.11
N VAL A 8 -53.44 -69.26 -23.30
CA VAL A 8 -54.46 -68.19 -23.43
C VAL A 8 -55.59 -68.39 -22.43
N ALA A 9 -56.01 -67.32 -21.74
CA ALA A 9 -57.23 -67.23 -20.92
C ALA A 9 -57.36 -68.16 -19.68
N LEU A 10 -56.26 -68.70 -19.15
CA LEU A 10 -56.24 -69.45 -17.88
C LEU A 10 -56.16 -68.54 -16.64
N ARG A 11 -56.74 -68.98 -15.53
CA ARG A 11 -56.75 -68.19 -14.28
C ARG A 11 -55.43 -68.26 -13.51
N TYR A 12 -54.78 -69.42 -13.49
CA TYR A 12 -53.52 -69.69 -12.77
C TYR A 12 -52.64 -70.63 -13.59
N VAL A 13 -51.37 -70.28 -13.77
CA VAL A 13 -50.36 -71.15 -14.41
C VAL A 13 -49.13 -71.20 -13.51
N GLN A 14 -48.75 -72.39 -13.07
CA GLN A 14 -47.49 -72.66 -12.38
C GLN A 14 -46.72 -73.70 -13.18
N LEU A 15 -45.51 -73.37 -13.61
CA LEU A 15 -44.70 -74.23 -14.48
C LEU A 15 -43.26 -74.32 -13.95
N PHE A 16 -42.72 -75.52 -13.89
CA PHE A 16 -41.34 -75.81 -13.53
C PHE A 16 -40.66 -76.51 -14.70
N ILE A 17 -39.57 -75.94 -15.20
CA ILE A 17 -38.79 -76.52 -16.29
C ILE A 17 -37.35 -76.72 -15.83
N ASP A 18 -36.93 -77.97 -15.65
CA ASP A 18 -35.54 -78.31 -15.36
C ASP A 18 -34.81 -78.78 -16.62
N TYR A 19 -33.67 -78.16 -16.91
CA TYR A 19 -32.77 -78.48 -18.02
C TYR A 19 -31.41 -79.03 -17.56
N SER A 20 -31.34 -79.61 -16.37
CA SER A 20 -30.12 -80.18 -15.82
C SER A 20 -29.44 -81.17 -16.79
N ARG A 21 -28.11 -81.01 -16.96
CA ARG A 21 -27.17 -81.91 -17.70
C ARG A 21 -27.33 -82.00 -19.22
N PHE A 22 -27.90 -80.99 -19.88
CA PHE A 22 -28.12 -81.01 -21.33
C PHE A 22 -26.90 -80.54 -22.16
N LYS A 23 -26.74 -81.09 -23.38
CA LYS A 23 -25.76 -80.67 -24.41
C LYS A 23 -26.45 -80.49 -25.78
N GLY A 24 -26.25 -79.36 -26.47
CA GLY A 24 -26.73 -79.15 -27.85
C GLY A 24 -27.40 -77.79 -28.12
N TYR A 25 -28.00 -77.65 -29.31
CA TYR A 25 -28.71 -76.46 -29.80
C TYR A 25 -30.24 -76.55 -29.58
N ARG A 26 -30.84 -75.57 -28.89
CA ARG A 26 -32.30 -75.43 -28.78
C ARG A 26 -32.71 -73.97 -28.65
N CYS A 27 -33.87 -73.63 -29.22
CA CYS A 27 -34.60 -72.40 -28.92
C CYS A 27 -35.94 -72.75 -28.28
N VAL A 28 -36.44 -71.90 -27.38
CA VAL A 28 -37.75 -72.07 -26.76
C VAL A 28 -38.47 -70.74 -26.82
N GLU A 29 -39.69 -70.78 -27.32
CA GLU A 29 -40.57 -69.63 -27.47
C GLU A 29 -41.87 -69.91 -26.70
N LEU A 30 -42.22 -69.07 -25.72
CA LEU A 30 -43.48 -69.24 -24.98
C LEU A 30 -44.28 -67.93 -25.00
N HIS A 31 -45.56 -68.04 -25.31
CA HIS A 31 -46.50 -66.92 -25.38
C HIS A 31 -47.60 -67.10 -24.33
N PHE A 32 -47.78 -66.09 -23.48
CA PHE A 32 -48.79 -66.07 -22.40
C PHE A 32 -49.72 -64.86 -22.56
N VAL A 33 -51.02 -65.10 -22.79
CA VAL A 33 -52.01 -64.05 -23.08
C VAL A 33 -53.22 -64.13 -22.14
N ALA A 34 -53.60 -63.01 -21.54
CA ALA A 34 -54.85 -62.84 -20.78
C ALA A 34 -55.01 -63.74 -19.52
N LEU A 35 -53.95 -63.96 -18.73
CA LEU A 35 -53.94 -64.75 -17.50
C LEU A 35 -53.96 -63.90 -16.23
N ARG A 36 -54.49 -64.42 -15.11
CA ARG A 36 -54.49 -63.67 -13.83
C ARG A 36 -53.18 -63.84 -13.05
N TYR A 37 -52.60 -65.04 -13.01
CA TYR A 37 -51.36 -65.34 -12.28
C TYR A 37 -50.48 -66.33 -13.06
N VAL A 38 -49.19 -65.99 -13.22
CA VAL A 38 -48.17 -66.87 -13.79
C VAL A 38 -46.99 -66.97 -12.85
N GLN A 39 -46.59 -68.20 -12.50
CA GLN A 39 -45.35 -68.49 -11.79
C GLN A 39 -44.54 -69.50 -12.59
N LEU A 40 -43.35 -69.11 -13.04
CA LEU A 40 -42.47 -69.92 -13.89
C LEU A 40 -41.10 -70.05 -13.24
N PHE A 41 -40.63 -71.29 -13.07
CA PHE A 41 -39.29 -71.58 -12.59
C PHE A 41 -38.53 -72.35 -13.66
N ILE A 42 -37.34 -71.89 -14.01
CA ILE A 42 -36.48 -72.56 -14.98
C ILE A 42 -35.07 -72.73 -14.40
N ASP A 43 -34.60 -73.97 -14.25
CA ASP A 43 -33.23 -74.28 -13.81
C ASP A 43 -32.39 -74.85 -14.95
N TYR A 44 -31.17 -74.35 -15.06
CA TYR A 44 -30.15 -74.75 -16.02
C TYR A 44 -28.85 -75.11 -15.31
N SER A 45 -28.77 -76.34 -14.80
CA SER A 45 -27.55 -76.84 -14.17
C SER A 45 -26.67 -77.66 -15.13
N ARG A 46 -25.36 -77.37 -15.17
CA ARG A 46 -24.30 -78.11 -15.91
C ARG A 46 -24.48 -78.19 -17.43
N PHE A 47 -24.76 -77.08 -18.09
CA PHE A 47 -25.04 -77.02 -19.54
C PHE A 47 -23.81 -76.65 -20.40
N ILE A 48 -23.75 -77.20 -21.62
CA ILE A 48 -22.77 -76.84 -22.67
C ILE A 48 -23.46 -76.72 -24.04
N GLY A 49 -23.41 -75.55 -24.70
CA GLY A 49 -24.01 -75.36 -26.04
C GLY A 49 -24.46 -73.93 -26.37
N TYR A 50 -25.30 -73.79 -27.41
CA TYR A 50 -25.91 -72.53 -27.88
C TYR A 50 -27.42 -72.53 -27.61
N ARG A 51 -27.98 -71.39 -27.17
CA ARG A 51 -29.43 -71.29 -26.90
C ARG A 51 -29.99 -69.87 -26.99
N CYS A 52 -31.17 -69.74 -27.60
CA CYS A 52 -32.05 -68.58 -27.51
C CYS A 52 -33.32 -68.93 -26.71
N VAL A 53 -33.81 -68.00 -25.90
CA VAL A 53 -35.09 -68.13 -25.20
C VAL A 53 -35.86 -66.85 -25.41
N GLU A 54 -37.05 -66.98 -26.00
CA GLU A 54 -37.99 -65.90 -26.27
C GLU A 54 -39.25 -66.14 -25.43
N LEU A 55 -39.63 -65.19 -24.57
CA LEU A 55 -40.89 -65.29 -23.81
C LEU A 55 -41.69 -64.00 -23.98
N HIS A 56 -42.96 -64.16 -24.35
CA HIS A 56 -43.89 -63.05 -24.55
C HIS A 56 -45.05 -63.16 -23.55
N PHE A 57 -45.29 -62.08 -22.79
CA PHE A 57 -46.35 -61.98 -21.79
C PHE A 57 -47.24 -60.77 -22.09
N VAL A 58 -48.53 -61.00 -22.34
CA VAL A 58 -49.49 -59.96 -22.74
C VAL A 58 -50.75 -59.99 -21.86
N ALA A 59 -51.15 -58.83 -21.32
CA ALA A 59 -52.42 -58.63 -20.61
C ALA A 59 -52.62 -59.49 -19.33
N LEU A 60 -51.61 -59.60 -18.46
CA LEU A 60 -51.64 -60.40 -17.23
C LEU A 60 -51.69 -59.55 -15.93
N ARG A 61 -52.23 -60.10 -14.84
CA ARG A 61 -52.26 -59.36 -13.56
C ARG A 61 -50.99 -59.54 -12.73
N TYR A 62 -50.44 -60.75 -12.63
CA TYR A 62 -49.24 -61.05 -11.85
C TYR A 62 -48.33 -62.07 -12.56
N VAL A 63 -47.04 -61.76 -12.67
CA VAL A 63 -46.00 -62.66 -13.20
C VAL A 63 -44.85 -62.77 -12.20
N GLN A 64 -44.47 -63.99 -11.86
CA GLN A 64 -43.26 -64.32 -11.12
C GLN A 64 -42.42 -65.29 -11.96
N LEU A 65 -41.19 -64.91 -12.31
CA LEU A 65 -40.28 -65.71 -13.11
C LEU A 65 -38.94 -65.86 -12.38
N PHE A 66 -38.53 -67.10 -12.14
CA PHE A 66 -37.24 -67.43 -11.56
C PHE A 66 -36.43 -68.25 -12.56
N ILE A 67 -35.20 -67.83 -12.81
CA ILE A 67 -34.31 -68.50 -13.75
C ILE A 67 -32.92 -68.66 -13.14
N ASP A 68 -32.48 -69.90 -12.90
CA ASP A 68 -31.14 -70.19 -12.37
C ASP A 68 -30.25 -70.85 -13.43
N TYR A 69 -29.00 -70.41 -13.47
CA TYR A 69 -27.95 -70.93 -14.34
C TYR A 69 -26.73 -71.30 -13.51
N SER A 70 -26.47 -72.59 -13.38
CA SER A 70 -25.29 -73.07 -12.67
C SER A 70 -24.33 -73.86 -13.58
N ARG A 71 -23.05 -73.45 -13.60
CA ARG A 71 -21.95 -74.12 -14.34
C ARG A 71 -22.17 -74.22 -15.86
N PHE A 72 -22.36 -73.08 -16.51
CA PHE A 72 -22.62 -72.98 -17.96
C PHE A 72 -21.35 -72.69 -18.78
N LYS A 73 -21.24 -73.29 -19.98
CA LYS A 73 -20.25 -72.93 -21.01
C LYS A 73 -20.89 -72.80 -22.41
N GLY A 74 -20.74 -71.66 -23.08
CA GLY A 74 -21.25 -71.48 -24.46
C GLY A 74 -21.76 -70.08 -24.80
N TYR A 75 -22.63 -69.98 -25.82
CA TYR A 75 -23.23 -68.73 -26.30
C TYR A 75 -24.73 -68.68 -25.97
N ARG A 76 -25.26 -67.50 -25.68
CA ARG A 76 -26.68 -67.36 -25.34
C ARG A 76 -27.29 -65.99 -25.66
N CYS A 77 -28.53 -66.00 -26.15
CA CYS A 77 -29.44 -64.85 -26.17
C CYS A 77 -30.70 -65.15 -25.34
N VAL A 78 -31.23 -64.14 -24.66
CA VAL A 78 -32.51 -64.21 -23.95
C VAL A 78 -33.28 -62.96 -24.28
N GLU A 79 -34.47 -63.12 -24.83
CA GLU A 79 -35.37 -62.04 -25.21
C GLU A 79 -36.67 -62.23 -24.43
N LEU A 80 -37.06 -61.24 -23.61
CA LEU A 80 -38.33 -61.28 -22.88
C LEU A 80 -39.15 -60.02 -23.17
N HIS A 81 -40.39 -60.20 -23.58
CA HIS A 81 -41.33 -59.12 -23.88
C HIS A 81 -42.53 -59.16 -22.92
N PHE A 82 -42.77 -58.06 -22.20
CA PHE A 82 -43.87 -57.91 -21.27
C PHE A 82 -44.74 -56.71 -21.66
N VAL A 83 -46.03 -56.93 -21.92
CA VAL A 83 -46.97 -55.89 -22.38
C VAL A 83 -48.26 -55.90 -21.53
N ALA A 84 -48.67 -54.73 -21.05
CA ALA A 84 -49.97 -54.50 -20.39
C ALA A 84 -50.23 -55.35 -19.12
N LEU A 85 -49.27 -55.37 -18.18
CA LEU A 85 -49.32 -56.14 -16.92
C LEU A 85 -49.43 -55.28 -15.66
N ARG A 86 -49.98 -55.82 -14.56
CA ARG A 86 -50.05 -55.08 -13.28
C ARG A 86 -48.83 -55.28 -12.38
N TYR A 87 -48.24 -56.47 -12.33
CA TYR A 87 -47.11 -56.77 -11.44
C TYR A 87 -46.18 -57.82 -12.06
N VAL A 88 -44.87 -57.53 -12.10
CA VAL A 88 -43.82 -58.44 -12.58
C VAL A 88 -42.71 -58.54 -11.55
N GLN A 89 -42.35 -59.76 -11.19
CA GLN A 89 -41.17 -60.12 -10.40
C GLN A 89 -40.31 -61.09 -11.21
N LEU A 90 -39.06 -60.72 -11.48
CA LEU A 90 -38.12 -61.53 -12.25
C LEU A 90 -36.81 -61.68 -11.47
N PHE A 91 -36.41 -62.92 -11.23
CA PHE A 91 -35.14 -63.27 -10.59
C PHE A 91 -34.32 -64.11 -11.56
N ILE A 92 -33.07 -63.71 -11.79
CA ILE A 92 -32.17 -64.42 -12.68
C ILE A 92 -30.79 -64.56 -12.02
N ASP A 93 -30.34 -65.79 -11.73
CA ASP A 93 -29.03 -66.06 -11.12
C ASP A 93 -28.09 -66.76 -12.11
N TYR A 94 -26.84 -66.32 -12.16
CA TYR A 94 -25.76 -66.92 -12.94
C TYR A 94 -24.58 -67.26 -12.07
N SER A 95 -24.32 -68.55 -11.90
CA SER A 95 -23.14 -69.06 -11.19
C SER A 95 -22.18 -69.83 -12.11
N ARG A 96 -20.90 -69.42 -12.11
CA ARG A 96 -19.77 -70.07 -12.82
C ARG A 96 -19.97 -70.17 -14.34
N PHE A 97 -20.10 -69.03 -15.00
CA PHE A 97 -20.31 -68.93 -16.45
C PHE A 97 -19.02 -68.66 -17.22
N ILE A 98 -18.85 -69.29 -18.39
CA ILE A 98 -17.78 -68.99 -19.36
C ILE A 98 -18.35 -68.90 -20.79
N GLY A 99 -18.20 -67.76 -21.47
CA GLY A 99 -18.62 -67.60 -22.87
C GLY A 99 -19.15 -66.21 -23.25
N TYR A 100 -20.01 -66.15 -24.26
CA TYR A 100 -20.63 -64.93 -24.79
C TYR A 100 -22.12 -64.87 -24.46
N ARG A 101 -22.64 -63.66 -24.25
CA ARG A 101 -24.07 -63.49 -23.96
C ARG A 101 -24.67 -62.14 -24.32
N CYS A 102 -25.90 -62.18 -24.83
CA CYS A 102 -26.83 -61.06 -24.94
C CYS A 102 -28.10 -61.31 -24.12
N VAL A 103 -28.70 -60.25 -23.59
CA VAL A 103 -29.98 -60.27 -22.88
C VAL A 103 -30.73 -59.03 -23.28
N GLU A 104 -31.93 -59.19 -23.80
CA GLU A 104 -32.79 -58.11 -24.24
C GLU A 104 -34.12 -58.26 -23.51
N LEU A 105 -34.50 -57.26 -22.69
CA LEU A 105 -35.80 -57.28 -22.01
C LEU A 105 -36.59 -56.03 -22.37
N HIS A 106 -37.82 -56.21 -22.85
CA HIS A 106 -38.73 -55.14 -23.24
C HIS A 106 -39.96 -55.15 -22.34
N PHE A 107 -40.22 -54.02 -21.66
CA PHE A 107 -41.33 -53.83 -20.75
C PHE A 107 -42.19 -52.64 -21.20
N VAL A 108 -43.47 -52.87 -21.50
CA VAL A 108 -44.40 -51.85 -22.01
C VAL A 108 -45.70 -51.84 -21.18
N ALA A 109 -46.13 -50.66 -20.72
CA ALA A 109 -47.41 -50.42 -20.07
C ALA A 109 -47.66 -51.27 -18.79
N LEU A 110 -46.79 -51.18 -17.78
CA LEU A 110 -46.87 -51.94 -16.53
C LEU A 110 -47.03 -51.05 -15.29
N ARG A 111 -47.65 -51.57 -14.21
CA ARG A 111 -47.77 -50.80 -12.96
C ARG A 111 -46.56 -50.99 -12.01
N TYR A 112 -46.04 -52.21 -11.88
CA TYR A 112 -44.92 -52.52 -10.97
C TYR A 112 -43.99 -53.58 -11.60
N VAL A 113 -42.69 -53.30 -11.60
CA VAL A 113 -41.63 -54.23 -12.03
C VAL A 113 -40.55 -54.32 -10.95
N GLN A 114 -40.21 -55.54 -10.55
CA GLN A 114 -39.06 -55.87 -9.72
C GLN A 114 -38.18 -56.87 -10.47
N LEU A 115 -36.91 -56.51 -10.72
CA LEU A 115 -35.95 -57.33 -11.45
C LEU A 115 -34.67 -57.48 -10.62
N PHE A 116 -34.28 -58.72 -10.35
CA PHE A 116 -33.04 -59.08 -9.67
C PHE A 116 -32.20 -59.95 -10.61
N ILE A 117 -30.95 -59.55 -10.83
CA ILE A 117 -30.02 -60.30 -11.67
C ILE A 117 -28.67 -60.43 -10.95
N ASP A 118 -28.25 -61.65 -10.62
CA ASP A 118 -26.95 -61.93 -9.97
C ASP A 118 -25.99 -62.64 -10.93
N TYR A 119 -24.72 -62.27 -10.84
CA TYR A 119 -23.61 -62.84 -11.59
C TYR A 119 -22.45 -63.20 -10.67
N SER A 120 -22.22 -64.48 -10.48
CA SER A 120 -21.07 -64.99 -9.73
C SER A 120 -20.08 -65.78 -10.60
N ARG A 121 -18.80 -65.36 -10.54
CA ARG A 121 -17.65 -66.01 -11.21
C ARG A 121 -17.80 -66.13 -12.74
N PHE A 122 -17.91 -64.99 -13.41
CA PHE A 122 -18.06 -64.91 -14.86
C PHE A 122 -16.72 -64.69 -15.58
N LYS A 123 -16.54 -65.34 -16.74
CA LYS A 123 -15.45 -65.06 -17.70
C LYS A 123 -15.97 -64.95 -19.14
N GLY A 124 -15.70 -63.86 -19.85
CA GLY A 124 -16.06 -63.72 -21.28
C GLY A 124 -16.63 -62.36 -21.66
N TYR A 125 -17.48 -62.33 -22.70
CA TYR A 125 -18.09 -61.11 -23.25
C TYR A 125 -19.57 -61.03 -22.94
N ARG A 126 -20.09 -59.81 -22.79
CA ARG A 126 -21.50 -59.62 -22.49
C ARG A 126 -22.09 -58.27 -22.94
N CYS A 127 -23.31 -58.34 -23.47
CA CYS A 127 -24.23 -57.22 -23.65
C CYS A 127 -25.53 -57.45 -22.85
N VAL A 128 -26.14 -56.35 -22.38
CA VAL A 128 -27.45 -56.33 -21.70
C VAL A 128 -28.16 -55.09 -22.17
N GLU A 129 -29.33 -55.28 -22.76
CA GLU A 129 -30.18 -54.21 -23.25
C GLU A 129 -31.52 -54.33 -22.55
N LEU A 130 -31.95 -53.28 -21.85
CA LEU A 130 -33.26 -53.26 -21.18
C LEU A 130 -34.02 -52.02 -21.60
N HIS A 131 -35.24 -52.21 -22.10
CA HIS A 131 -36.13 -51.13 -22.54
C HIS A 131 -37.41 -51.11 -21.69
N PHE A 132 -37.67 -49.99 -21.04
CA PHE A 132 -38.84 -49.76 -20.20
C PHE A 132 -39.66 -48.57 -20.70
N VAL A 133 -40.93 -48.78 -21.05
CA VAL A 133 -41.83 -47.76 -21.61
C VAL A 133 -43.16 -47.72 -20.84
N ALA A 134 -43.57 -46.52 -20.40
CA ALA A 134 -44.88 -46.26 -19.80
C ALA A 134 -45.21 -47.07 -18.52
N LEU A 135 -44.34 -47.02 -17.50
CA LEU A 135 -44.49 -47.77 -16.24
C LEU A 135 -44.66 -46.87 -15.01
N ARG A 136 -45.31 -47.36 -13.95
CA ARG A 136 -45.48 -46.56 -12.71
C ARG A 136 -44.31 -46.74 -11.72
N TYR A 137 -43.82 -47.95 -11.51
CA TYR A 137 -42.73 -48.25 -10.58
C TYR A 137 -41.80 -49.33 -11.13
N VAL A 138 -40.49 -49.06 -11.11
CA VAL A 138 -39.43 -50.01 -11.48
C VAL A 138 -38.39 -50.08 -10.36
N GLN A 139 -38.06 -51.30 -9.93
CA GLN A 139 -36.92 -51.60 -9.06
C GLN A 139 -36.03 -52.63 -9.77
N LEU A 140 -34.77 -52.28 -9.99
CA LEU A 140 -33.78 -53.13 -10.67
C LEU A 140 -32.54 -53.27 -9.79
N PHE A 141 -32.16 -54.51 -9.49
CA PHE A 141 -30.95 -54.86 -8.77
C PHE A 141 -30.09 -55.76 -9.65
N ILE A 142 -28.82 -55.39 -9.85
CA ILE A 142 -27.88 -56.16 -10.62
C ILE A 142 -26.54 -56.28 -9.87
N ASP A 143 -26.15 -57.49 -9.49
CA ASP A 143 -24.88 -57.76 -8.79
C ASP A 143 -23.88 -58.50 -9.69
N TYR A 144 -22.61 -58.14 -9.54
CA TYR A 144 -21.47 -58.72 -10.24
C TYR A 144 -20.37 -59.08 -9.26
N SER A 145 -20.16 -60.38 -9.05
CA SER A 145 -19.06 -60.89 -8.27
C SER A 145 -18.04 -61.68 -9.10
N ARG A 146 -16.77 -61.26 -9.03
CA ARG A 146 -15.59 -61.91 -9.65
C ARG A 146 -15.73 -62.04 -11.18
N PHE A 147 -15.72 -60.91 -11.87
CA PHE A 147 -15.84 -60.84 -13.33
C PHE A 147 -14.49 -60.61 -14.02
N ILE A 148 -14.24 -61.31 -15.12
CA ILE A 148 -13.09 -61.09 -16.00
C ILE A 148 -13.56 -61.03 -17.46
N GLY A 149 -13.30 -59.93 -18.18
CA GLY A 149 -13.62 -59.81 -19.62
C GLY A 149 -14.16 -58.44 -20.06
N TYR A 150 -14.98 -58.44 -21.10
CA TYR A 150 -15.56 -57.23 -21.71
C TYR A 150 -17.06 -57.14 -21.44
N ARG A 151 -17.58 -55.91 -21.31
CA ARG A 151 -18.99 -55.70 -21.06
C ARG A 151 -19.56 -54.37 -21.57
N CYS A 152 -20.77 -54.46 -22.13
CA CYS A 152 -21.68 -53.33 -22.38
C CYS A 152 -23.01 -53.53 -21.62
N VAL A 153 -23.60 -52.41 -21.19
CA VAL A 153 -24.93 -52.35 -20.55
C VAL A 153 -25.61 -51.12 -21.08
N GLU A 154 -26.77 -51.31 -21.69
CA GLU A 154 -27.59 -50.25 -22.24
C GLU A 154 -28.97 -50.35 -21.62
N LEU A 155 -29.40 -49.31 -20.89
CA LEU A 155 -30.75 -49.27 -20.32
C LEU A 155 -31.48 -48.01 -20.78
N HIS A 156 -32.67 -48.19 -21.33
CA HIS A 156 -33.54 -47.12 -21.80
C HIS A 156 -34.84 -47.06 -21.00
N PHE A 157 -35.12 -45.92 -20.39
CA PHE A 157 -36.31 -45.67 -19.57
C PHE A 157 -37.11 -44.49 -20.13
N VAL A 158 -38.36 -44.70 -20.53
CA VAL A 158 -39.23 -43.69 -21.12
C VAL A 158 -40.59 -43.63 -20.39
N ALA A 159 -41.00 -42.42 -19.99
CA ALA A 159 -42.33 -42.12 -19.44
C ALA A 159 -42.70 -42.91 -18.16
N LEU A 160 -41.88 -42.83 -17.12
CA LEU A 160 -42.07 -43.55 -15.83
C LEU A 160 -42.29 -42.62 -14.64
N ARG A 161 -43.02 -43.09 -13.61
CA ARG A 161 -43.21 -42.29 -12.38
C ARG A 161 -42.09 -42.48 -11.35
N TYR A 162 -41.54 -43.68 -11.20
CA TYR A 162 -40.55 -43.98 -10.18
C TYR A 162 -39.59 -45.08 -10.65
N VAL A 163 -38.28 -44.81 -10.58
CA VAL A 163 -37.21 -45.77 -10.90
C VAL A 163 -36.21 -45.83 -9.75
N GLN A 164 -35.91 -47.05 -9.30
CA GLN A 164 -34.80 -47.37 -8.41
C GLN A 164 -33.89 -48.40 -9.10
N LEU A 165 -32.62 -48.07 -9.25
CA LEU A 165 -31.62 -48.92 -9.89
C LEU A 165 -30.41 -49.06 -8.96
N PHE A 166 -30.04 -50.30 -8.65
CA PHE A 166 -28.85 -50.65 -7.88
C PHE A 166 -27.96 -51.56 -8.72
N ILE A 167 -26.70 -51.19 -8.89
CA ILE A 167 -25.72 -51.98 -9.63
C ILE A 167 -24.42 -52.10 -8.82
N ASP A 168 -24.06 -53.31 -8.40
CA ASP A 168 -22.83 -53.57 -7.63
C ASP A 168 -21.79 -54.35 -8.45
N TYR A 169 -20.53 -53.98 -8.28
CA TYR A 169 -19.36 -54.57 -8.90
C TYR A 169 -18.31 -54.94 -7.87
N SER A 170 -18.14 -56.23 -7.64
CA SER A 170 -17.06 -56.75 -6.80
C SER A 170 -16.01 -57.55 -7.59
N ARG A 171 -14.75 -57.12 -7.48
CA ARG A 171 -13.55 -57.77 -8.06
C ARG A 171 -13.62 -57.93 -9.59
N PHE A 172 -13.56 -56.82 -10.30
CA PHE A 172 -13.62 -56.77 -11.76
C PHE A 172 -12.24 -56.57 -12.39
N ILE A 173 -11.95 -57.29 -13.48
CA ILE A 173 -10.77 -57.10 -14.32
C ILE A 173 -11.19 -57.05 -15.81
N GLY A 174 -10.90 -55.96 -16.52
CA GLY A 174 -11.16 -55.86 -17.96
C GLY A 174 -11.69 -54.50 -18.45
N TYR A 175 -12.52 -54.51 -19.49
CA TYR A 175 -13.08 -53.32 -20.12
C TYR A 175 -14.59 -53.23 -19.90
N ARG A 176 -15.10 -52.00 -19.77
CA ARG A 176 -16.53 -51.78 -19.57
C ARG A 176 -17.07 -50.46 -20.11
N CYS A 177 -18.24 -50.54 -20.74
CA CYS A 177 -19.13 -49.41 -21.04
C CYS A 177 -20.49 -49.58 -20.33
N VAL A 178 -21.09 -48.47 -19.94
CA VAL A 178 -22.45 -48.39 -19.36
C VAL A 178 -23.09 -47.15 -19.93
N GLU A 179 -24.22 -47.34 -20.59
CA GLU A 179 -25.00 -46.28 -21.20
C GLU A 179 -26.40 -46.35 -20.63
N LEU A 180 -26.87 -45.27 -20.00
CA LEU A 180 -28.21 -45.20 -19.43
C LEU A 180 -28.93 -43.96 -19.94
N HIS A 181 -30.12 -44.16 -20.53
CA HIS A 181 -30.95 -43.09 -21.05
C HIS A 181 -32.28 -43.01 -20.29
N PHE A 182 -32.57 -41.86 -19.69
CA PHE A 182 -33.79 -41.59 -18.93
C PHE A 182 -34.56 -40.39 -19.53
N VAL A 183 -35.79 -40.61 -19.99
CA VAL A 183 -36.63 -39.59 -20.64
C VAL A 183 -38.00 -39.51 -19.96
N ALA A 184 -38.43 -38.29 -19.60
CA ALA A 184 -39.78 -37.97 -19.11
C ALA A 184 -40.20 -38.74 -17.83
N LEU A 185 -39.39 -38.69 -16.76
CA LEU A 185 -39.64 -39.39 -15.49
C LEU A 185 -39.89 -38.44 -14.31
N ARG A 186 -40.66 -38.87 -13.31
CA ARG A 186 -40.90 -38.04 -12.11
C ARG A 186 -39.82 -38.22 -11.03
N TYR A 187 -39.29 -39.43 -10.84
CA TYR A 187 -38.32 -39.73 -9.79
C TYR A 187 -37.35 -40.83 -10.22
N VAL A 188 -36.05 -40.57 -10.09
CA VAL A 188 -34.98 -41.54 -10.36
C VAL A 188 -34.02 -41.60 -9.17
N GLN A 189 -33.76 -42.80 -8.70
CA GLN A 189 -32.68 -43.14 -7.75
C GLN A 189 -31.76 -44.17 -8.39
N LEU A 190 -30.48 -43.84 -8.51
CA LEU A 190 -29.46 -44.69 -9.09
C LEU A 190 -28.27 -44.83 -8.13
N PHE A 191 -27.94 -46.07 -7.78
CA PHE A 191 -26.77 -46.43 -6.97
C PHE A 191 -25.87 -47.35 -7.77
N ILE A 192 -24.59 -46.99 -7.91
CA ILE A 192 -23.60 -47.80 -8.62
C ILE A 192 -22.32 -47.90 -7.77
N ASP A 193 -21.98 -49.10 -7.30
CA ASP A 193 -20.79 -49.35 -6.47
C ASP A 193 -19.72 -50.16 -7.23
N TYR A 194 -18.46 -49.81 -7.00
CA TYR A 194 -17.28 -50.43 -7.58
C TYR A 194 -16.28 -50.78 -6.51
N SER A 195 -16.11 -52.06 -6.24
CA SER A 195 -15.08 -52.57 -5.35
C SER A 195 -14.01 -53.39 -6.07
N ARG A 196 -12.74 -52.98 -5.90
CA ARG A 196 -11.54 -53.66 -6.39
C ARG A 196 -11.53 -53.84 -7.92
N PHE A 197 -11.53 -52.74 -8.64
CA PHE A 197 -11.53 -52.72 -10.11
C PHE A 197 -10.11 -52.55 -10.67
N LYS A 198 -9.79 -53.28 -11.75
CA LYS A 198 -8.60 -53.07 -12.58
C LYS A 198 -8.96 -53.04 -14.07
N GLY A 199 -8.60 -51.98 -14.78
CA GLY A 199 -8.80 -51.89 -16.25
C GLY A 199 -9.33 -50.55 -16.75
N TYR A 200 -10.12 -50.59 -17.82
CA TYR A 200 -10.67 -49.40 -18.50
C TYR A 200 -12.18 -49.30 -18.31
N ARG A 201 -12.68 -48.07 -18.19
CA ARG A 201 -14.11 -47.84 -18.05
C ARG A 201 -14.62 -46.52 -18.63
N CYS A 202 -15.76 -46.61 -19.30
CA CYS A 202 -16.63 -45.50 -19.65
C CYS A 202 -18.01 -45.64 -18.98
N VAL A 203 -18.59 -44.51 -18.59
CA VAL A 203 -19.97 -44.40 -18.09
C VAL A 203 -20.57 -43.18 -18.73
N GLU A 204 -21.69 -43.37 -19.39
CA GLU A 204 -22.44 -42.32 -20.04
C GLU A 204 -23.87 -42.37 -19.53
N LEU A 205 -24.34 -41.29 -18.91
CA LEU A 205 -25.74 -41.19 -18.45
C LEU A 205 -26.40 -39.95 -19.03
N HIS A 206 -27.57 -40.13 -19.64
CA HIS A 206 -28.37 -39.09 -20.24
C HIS A 206 -29.73 -38.97 -19.53
N PHE A 207 -30.02 -37.78 -18.98
CA PHE A 207 -31.26 -37.49 -18.27
C PHE A 207 -31.99 -36.31 -18.91
N VAL A 208 -33.21 -36.53 -19.41
CA VAL A 208 -34.03 -35.51 -20.10
C VAL A 208 -35.42 -35.41 -19.48
N ALA A 209 -35.85 -34.18 -19.14
CA ALA A 209 -37.21 -33.84 -18.71
C ALA A 209 -37.69 -34.58 -17.43
N LEU A 210 -36.92 -34.50 -16.34
CA LEU A 210 -37.21 -35.18 -15.06
C LEU A 210 -37.49 -34.21 -13.90
N ARG A 211 -38.29 -34.64 -12.91
CA ARG A 211 -38.55 -33.79 -11.73
C ARG A 211 -37.53 -33.95 -10.61
N TYR A 212 -37.05 -35.17 -10.35
CA TYR A 212 -36.11 -35.46 -9.25
C TYR A 212 -35.14 -36.56 -9.65
N VAL A 213 -33.84 -36.31 -9.51
CA VAL A 213 -32.76 -37.29 -9.75
C VAL A 213 -31.84 -37.35 -8.54
N GLN A 214 -31.60 -38.54 -8.04
CA GLN A 214 -30.58 -38.86 -7.04
C GLN A 214 -29.65 -39.92 -7.60
N LEU A 215 -28.35 -39.60 -7.67
CA LEU A 215 -27.32 -40.47 -8.23
C LEU A 215 -26.17 -40.60 -7.22
N PHE A 216 -25.84 -41.84 -6.87
CA PHE A 216 -24.71 -42.19 -6.02
C PHE A 216 -23.78 -43.14 -6.77
N ILE A 217 -22.51 -42.77 -6.88
CA ILE A 217 -21.49 -43.58 -7.54
C ILE A 217 -20.25 -43.69 -6.64
N ASP A 218 -19.94 -44.89 -6.15
CA ASP A 218 -18.79 -45.14 -5.27
C ASP A 218 -17.72 -45.99 -5.97
N TYR A 219 -16.46 -45.66 -5.67
CA TYR A 219 -15.26 -46.31 -6.19
C TYR A 219 -14.30 -46.63 -5.06
N SER A 220 -14.12 -47.92 -4.81
CA SER A 220 -13.12 -48.41 -3.86
C SER A 220 -12.03 -49.24 -4.52
N ARG A 221 -10.77 -48.83 -4.32
CA ARG A 221 -9.55 -49.54 -4.77
C ARG A 221 -9.51 -49.74 -6.29
N PHE A 222 -9.44 -48.63 -7.02
CA PHE A 222 -9.42 -48.62 -8.48
C PHE A 222 -7.99 -48.44 -9.02
N ILE A 223 -7.63 -49.22 -10.05
CA ILE A 223 -6.38 -49.05 -10.82
C ILE A 223 -6.71 -49.05 -12.32
N GLY A 224 -6.35 -47.98 -13.05
CA GLY A 224 -6.49 -47.92 -14.51
C GLY A 224 -6.98 -46.58 -15.05
N TYR A 225 -7.76 -46.62 -16.15
CA TYR A 225 -8.28 -45.44 -16.84
C TYR A 225 -9.79 -45.33 -16.71
N ARG A 226 -10.29 -44.09 -16.60
CA ARG A 226 -11.72 -43.84 -16.49
C ARG A 226 -12.20 -42.54 -17.13
N CYS A 227 -13.32 -42.65 -17.82
CA CYS A 227 -14.16 -41.54 -18.26
C CYS A 227 -15.57 -41.65 -17.63
N VAL A 228 -16.14 -40.52 -17.24
CA VAL A 228 -17.54 -40.39 -16.83
C VAL A 228 -18.09 -39.18 -17.54
N GLU A 229 -19.19 -39.37 -18.23
CA GLU A 229 -19.89 -38.33 -18.95
C GLU A 229 -21.34 -38.35 -18.51
N LEU A 230 -21.82 -37.25 -17.92
CA LEU A 230 -23.22 -37.14 -17.51
C LEU A 230 -23.86 -35.90 -18.12
N HIS A 231 -25.00 -36.10 -18.77
CA HIS A 231 -25.78 -35.03 -19.41
C HIS A 231 -27.15 -34.90 -18.75
N PHE A 232 -27.47 -33.70 -18.27
CA PHE A 232 -28.72 -33.38 -17.58
C PHE A 232 -29.43 -32.21 -18.26
N VAL A 233 -30.63 -32.43 -18.79
CA VAL A 233 -31.42 -31.42 -19.52
C VAL A 233 -32.84 -31.30 -18.95
N ALA A 234 -33.26 -30.06 -18.66
CA ALA A 234 -34.64 -29.71 -18.30
C ALA A 234 -35.18 -30.43 -17.04
N LEU A 235 -34.47 -30.32 -15.91
CA LEU A 235 -34.79 -30.98 -14.63
C LEU A 235 -35.09 -29.99 -13.49
N ARG A 236 -35.89 -30.41 -12.50
CA ARG A 236 -36.20 -29.54 -11.35
C ARG A 236 -35.20 -29.67 -10.19
N TYR A 237 -34.80 -30.89 -9.85
CA TYR A 237 -33.87 -31.18 -8.74
C TYR A 237 -32.90 -32.30 -9.12
N VAL A 238 -31.60 -32.05 -8.95
CA VAL A 238 -30.54 -33.04 -9.13
C VAL A 238 -29.65 -33.08 -7.88
N GLN A 239 -29.44 -34.29 -7.35
CA GLN A 239 -28.45 -34.57 -6.31
C GLN A 239 -27.50 -35.65 -6.81
N LEU A 240 -26.21 -35.34 -6.85
CA LEU A 240 -25.17 -36.23 -7.35
C LEU A 240 -24.06 -36.36 -6.30
N PHE A 241 -23.75 -37.60 -5.91
CA PHE A 241 -22.66 -37.96 -5.02
C PHE A 241 -21.70 -38.91 -5.75
N ILE A 242 -20.42 -38.53 -5.83
CA ILE A 242 -19.38 -39.36 -6.42
C ILE A 242 -18.18 -39.46 -5.46
N ASP A 243 -17.91 -40.66 -4.94
CA ASP A 243 -16.79 -40.91 -4.03
C ASP A 243 -15.71 -41.78 -4.68
N TYR A 244 -14.46 -41.49 -4.35
CA TYR A 244 -13.28 -42.18 -4.83
C TYR A 244 -12.33 -42.45 -3.67
N SER A 245 -12.18 -43.73 -3.35
CA SER A 245 -11.23 -44.20 -2.36
C SER A 245 -10.13 -45.06 -2.97
N ARG A 246 -8.87 -44.67 -2.73
CA ARG A 246 -7.64 -45.39 -3.13
C ARG A 246 -7.56 -45.61 -4.64
N PHE A 247 -7.42 -44.52 -5.38
CA PHE A 247 -7.35 -44.53 -6.84
C PHE A 247 -5.90 -44.36 -7.33
N ILE A 248 -5.51 -45.15 -8.34
CA ILE A 248 -4.23 -45.02 -9.05
C ILE A 248 -4.51 -45.02 -10.57
N GLY A 249 -4.11 -43.97 -11.28
CA GLY A 249 -4.19 -43.91 -12.74
C GLY A 249 -4.67 -42.58 -13.33
N TYR A 250 -5.40 -42.64 -14.45
CA TYR A 250 -5.89 -41.47 -15.20
C TYR A 250 -7.39 -41.34 -15.10
N ARG A 251 -7.88 -40.10 -15.05
CA ARG A 251 -9.31 -39.85 -15.01
C ARG A 251 -9.76 -38.53 -15.64
N CYS A 252 -10.85 -38.63 -16.38
CA CYS A 252 -11.66 -37.50 -16.85
C CYS A 252 -13.10 -37.64 -16.30
N VAL A 253 -13.68 -36.52 -15.85
CA VAL A 253 -15.11 -36.40 -15.60
C VAL A 253 -15.62 -35.14 -16.23
N GLU A 254 -16.65 -35.32 -17.03
CA GLU A 254 -17.33 -34.29 -17.78
C GLU A 254 -18.81 -34.32 -17.38
N LEU A 255 -19.32 -33.20 -16.85
CA LEU A 255 -20.73 -33.08 -16.50
C LEU A 255 -21.34 -31.85 -17.16
N HIS A 256 -22.44 -32.05 -17.87
CA HIS A 256 -23.19 -31.01 -18.55
C HIS A 256 -24.58 -30.85 -17.94
N PHE A 257 -24.90 -29.63 -17.50
CA PHE A 257 -26.16 -29.29 -16.86
C PHE A 257 -26.85 -28.12 -17.57
N VAL A 258 -28.01 -28.36 -18.18
CA VAL A 258 -28.77 -27.36 -18.95
C VAL A 258 -30.21 -27.22 -18.41
N ALA A 259 -30.62 -25.97 -18.15
CA ALA A 259 -32.00 -25.61 -17.79
C ALA A 259 -32.57 -26.33 -16.56
N LEU A 260 -31.91 -26.18 -15.40
CA LEU A 260 -32.29 -26.83 -14.13
C LEU A 260 -32.64 -25.82 -13.02
N ARG A 261 -33.50 -26.20 -12.07
CA ARG A 261 -33.84 -25.30 -10.96
C ARG A 261 -32.88 -25.43 -9.76
N TYR A 262 -32.51 -26.63 -9.38
CA TYR A 262 -31.63 -26.90 -8.23
C TYR A 262 -30.66 -28.04 -8.55
N VAL A 263 -29.36 -27.80 -8.34
CA VAL A 263 -28.30 -28.81 -8.46
C VAL A 263 -27.46 -28.83 -7.19
N GLN A 264 -27.29 -30.03 -6.62
CA GLN A 264 -26.33 -30.29 -5.56
C GLN A 264 -25.37 -31.40 -6.01
N LEU A 265 -24.07 -31.09 -6.00
CA LEU A 265 -23.02 -31.99 -6.46
C LEU A 265 -21.95 -32.11 -5.38
N PHE A 266 -21.70 -33.34 -4.94
CA PHE A 266 -20.65 -33.69 -4.00
C PHE A 266 -19.68 -34.66 -4.65
N ILE A 267 -18.39 -34.30 -4.63
CA ILE A 267 -17.35 -35.13 -5.22
C ILE A 267 -16.17 -35.25 -4.26
N ASP A 268 -15.88 -36.44 -3.75
CA ASP A 268 -14.80 -36.70 -2.79
C ASP A 268 -13.66 -37.54 -3.40
N TYR A 269 -12.44 -37.23 -2.98
CA TYR A 269 -11.20 -37.89 -3.34
C TYR A 269 -10.40 -38.23 -2.11
N SER A 270 -10.27 -39.53 -1.85
CA SER A 270 -9.37 -40.03 -0.82
C SER A 270 -8.25 -40.90 -1.38
N ARG A 271 -7.01 -40.49 -1.10
CA ARG A 271 -5.77 -41.23 -1.44
C ARG A 271 -5.64 -41.47 -2.95
N PHE A 272 -5.42 -40.39 -3.70
CA PHE A 272 -5.30 -40.43 -5.16
C PHE A 272 -3.85 -40.27 -5.60
N ILE A 273 -3.44 -41.08 -6.58
CA ILE A 273 -2.14 -40.97 -7.26
C ILE A 273 -2.36 -40.98 -8.78
N GLY A 274 -1.93 -39.94 -9.50
CA GLY A 274 -1.95 -39.91 -10.97
C GLY A 274 -2.42 -38.59 -11.59
N TYR A 275 -3.10 -38.65 -12.73
CA TYR A 275 -3.55 -37.50 -13.50
C TYR A 275 -5.06 -37.35 -13.46
N ARG A 276 -5.53 -36.10 -13.42
CA ARG A 276 -6.96 -35.84 -13.42
C ARG A 276 -7.37 -34.54 -14.13
N CYS A 277 -8.45 -34.66 -14.89
CA CYS A 277 -9.26 -33.56 -15.41
C CYS A 277 -10.70 -33.62 -14.87
N VAL A 278 -11.25 -32.47 -14.53
CA VAL A 278 -12.68 -32.30 -14.19
C VAL A 278 -13.17 -31.11 -14.96
N GLU A 279 -14.19 -31.33 -15.76
CA GLU A 279 -14.81 -30.31 -16.57
C GLU A 279 -16.30 -30.29 -16.26
N LEU A 280 -16.82 -29.16 -15.77
CA LEU A 280 -18.25 -29.01 -15.46
C LEU A 280 -18.81 -27.78 -16.16
N HIS A 281 -19.90 -27.99 -16.90
CA HIS A 281 -20.60 -26.94 -17.64
C HIS A 281 -22.02 -26.77 -17.08
N PHE A 282 -22.34 -25.55 -16.64
CA PHE A 282 -23.64 -25.19 -16.08
C PHE A 282 -24.27 -24.03 -16.84
N VAL A 283 -25.44 -24.27 -17.47
CA VAL A 283 -26.15 -23.27 -18.28
C VAL A 283 -27.59 -23.10 -17.82
N SER A 284 -28.00 -21.85 -17.57
CA SER A 284 -29.40 -21.46 -17.30
C SER A 284 -30.03 -22.14 -16.06
N LEU A 285 -29.38 -22.05 -14.89
CA LEU A 285 -29.83 -22.66 -13.62
C LEU A 285 -30.20 -21.64 -12.55
N ARG A 286 -31.10 -21.99 -11.64
CA ARG A 286 -31.49 -21.07 -10.55
C ARG A 286 -30.58 -21.18 -9.32
N TYR A 287 -30.22 -22.38 -8.89
CA TYR A 287 -29.38 -22.63 -7.73
C TYR A 287 -28.40 -23.79 -7.98
N VAL A 288 -27.11 -23.55 -7.72
CA VAL A 288 -26.06 -24.57 -7.80
C VAL A 288 -25.27 -24.57 -6.50
N GLN A 289 -25.11 -25.76 -5.91
CA GLN A 289 -24.21 -26.02 -4.79
C GLN A 289 -23.24 -27.13 -5.19
N LEU A 290 -21.94 -26.83 -5.15
CA LEU A 290 -20.88 -27.75 -5.53
C LEU A 290 -19.85 -27.86 -4.41
N PHE A 291 -19.59 -29.09 -3.98
CA PHE A 291 -18.56 -29.44 -3.00
C PHE A 291 -17.59 -30.43 -3.62
N ILE A 292 -16.30 -30.08 -3.61
CA ILE A 292 -15.24 -30.95 -4.11
C ILE A 292 -14.11 -31.03 -3.08
N ASP A 293 -13.89 -32.20 -2.49
CA ASP A 293 -12.85 -32.43 -1.46
C ASP A 293 -11.73 -33.33 -1.98
N TYR A 294 -10.50 -32.99 -1.60
CA TYR A 294 -9.29 -33.70 -1.94
C TYR A 294 -8.47 -34.01 -0.71
N SER A 295 -8.39 -35.29 -0.36
CA SER A 295 -7.54 -35.78 0.71
C SER A 295 -6.41 -36.66 0.19
N ARG A 296 -5.17 -36.28 0.50
CA ARG A 296 -3.92 -37.03 0.21
C ARG A 296 -3.75 -37.30 -1.29
N PHE A 297 -3.51 -36.23 -2.04
CA PHE A 297 -3.33 -36.30 -3.50
C PHE A 297 -1.85 -36.16 -3.89
N ILE A 298 -1.40 -36.99 -4.83
CA ILE A 298 -0.08 -36.90 -5.47
C ILE A 298 -0.25 -36.93 -6.99
N GLY A 299 0.23 -35.91 -7.70
CA GLY A 299 0.25 -35.90 -9.18
C GLY A 299 -0.18 -34.58 -9.83
N TYR A 300 -0.82 -34.67 -10.99
CA TYR A 300 -1.24 -33.52 -11.80
C TYR A 300 -2.75 -33.36 -11.81
N ARG A 301 -3.22 -32.10 -11.82
CA ARG A 301 -4.64 -31.82 -11.88
C ARG A 301 -5.02 -30.55 -12.62
N CYS A 302 -6.07 -30.67 -13.43
CA CYS A 302 -6.84 -29.56 -13.99
C CYS A 302 -8.30 -29.61 -13.50
N VAL A 303 -8.86 -28.43 -13.23
CA VAL A 303 -10.28 -28.24 -12.91
C VAL A 303 -10.74 -27.05 -13.73
N GLU A 304 -11.75 -27.29 -14.54
CA GLU A 304 -12.35 -26.28 -15.39
C GLU A 304 -13.84 -26.26 -15.11
N LEU A 305 -14.35 -25.12 -14.65
CA LEU A 305 -15.78 -24.94 -14.38
C LEU A 305 -16.30 -23.72 -15.12
N HIS A 306 -17.36 -23.93 -15.90
CA HIS A 306 -18.04 -22.88 -16.67
C HIS A 306 -19.47 -22.70 -16.16
N PHE A 307 -19.81 -21.47 -15.75
CA PHE A 307 -21.12 -21.10 -15.24
C PHE A 307 -21.71 -19.94 -16.05
N VAL A 308 -22.83 -20.18 -16.73
CA VAL A 308 -23.51 -19.19 -17.59
C VAL A 308 -24.97 -19.00 -17.18
N ALA A 309 -25.38 -17.75 -16.98
CA ALA A 309 -26.77 -17.34 -16.76
C ALA A 309 -27.46 -18.00 -15.54
N LEU A 310 -26.84 -17.91 -14.36
CA LEU A 310 -27.34 -18.49 -13.10
C LEU A 310 -27.74 -17.44 -12.06
N ARG A 311 -28.68 -17.78 -11.16
CA ARG A 311 -29.09 -16.83 -10.11
C ARG A 311 -28.23 -16.92 -8.84
N TYR A 312 -27.89 -18.13 -8.38
CA TYR A 312 -27.10 -18.37 -7.18
C TYR A 312 -26.13 -19.53 -7.38
N VAL A 313 -24.85 -19.31 -7.08
CA VAL A 313 -23.80 -20.34 -7.10
C VAL A 313 -23.06 -20.34 -5.76
N GLN A 314 -22.94 -21.51 -5.16
CA GLN A 314 -22.08 -21.75 -4.00
C GLN A 314 -21.10 -22.88 -4.33
N LEU A 315 -19.81 -22.58 -4.28
CA LEU A 315 -18.74 -23.51 -4.61
C LEU A 315 -17.76 -23.62 -3.43
N PHE A 316 -17.53 -24.84 -2.97
CA PHE A 316 -16.54 -25.18 -1.96
C PHE A 316 -15.54 -26.18 -2.53
N ILE A 317 -14.26 -25.84 -2.48
CA ILE A 317 -13.18 -26.71 -2.95
C ILE A 317 -12.09 -26.81 -1.87
N ASP A 318 -11.90 -27.98 -1.28
CA ASP A 318 -10.90 -28.22 -0.23
C ASP A 318 -9.77 -29.13 -0.71
N TYR A 319 -8.56 -28.83 -0.23
CA TYR A 319 -7.32 -29.52 -0.54
C TYR A 319 -6.56 -29.80 0.74
N SER A 320 -6.53 -31.07 1.12
CA SER A 320 -5.71 -31.54 2.22
C SER A 320 -4.57 -32.45 1.76
N ARG A 321 -3.34 -32.06 2.13
CA ARG A 321 -2.10 -32.83 1.89
C ARG A 321 -1.87 -33.13 0.40
N PHE A 322 -1.61 -32.08 -0.37
CA PHE A 322 -1.38 -32.16 -1.81
C PHE A 322 0.10 -32.06 -2.15
N ILE A 323 0.57 -32.90 -3.07
CA ILE A 323 1.92 -32.84 -3.65
C ILE A 323 1.81 -32.90 -5.19
N GLY A 324 2.33 -31.89 -5.90
CA GLY A 324 2.41 -31.90 -7.37
C GLY A 324 2.02 -30.59 -8.05
N TYR A 325 1.40 -30.69 -9.23
CA TYR A 325 1.03 -29.55 -10.07
C TYR A 325 -0.48 -29.38 -10.15
N ARG A 326 -0.94 -28.13 -10.18
CA ARG A 326 -2.36 -27.83 -10.29
C ARG A 326 -2.69 -26.56 -11.06
N CYS A 327 -3.70 -26.68 -11.91
CA CYS A 327 -4.44 -25.57 -12.52
C CYS A 327 -5.91 -25.59 -12.08
N VAL A 328 -6.48 -24.41 -11.86
CA VAL A 328 -7.91 -24.19 -11.61
C VAL A 328 -8.33 -23.02 -12.46
N GLU A 329 -9.32 -23.26 -13.29
CA GLU A 329 -9.87 -22.25 -14.16
C GLU A 329 -11.38 -22.21 -13.93
N LEU A 330 -11.90 -21.07 -13.49
CA LEU A 330 -13.33 -20.88 -13.27
C LEU A 330 -13.82 -19.67 -14.06
N HIS A 331 -14.85 -19.88 -14.87
CA HIS A 331 -15.49 -18.84 -15.67
C HIS A 331 -16.93 -18.63 -15.22
N PHE A 332 -17.27 -17.40 -14.84
CA PHE A 332 -18.60 -17.01 -14.38
C PHE A 332 -19.15 -15.85 -15.22
N VAL A 333 -20.25 -16.09 -15.95
CA VAL A 333 -20.88 -15.11 -16.84
C VAL A 333 -22.35 -14.90 -16.50
N ALA A 334 -22.75 -13.63 -16.34
CA ALA A 334 -24.14 -13.19 -16.18
C ALA A 334 -24.89 -13.83 -14.98
N LEU A 335 -24.31 -13.74 -13.78
CA LEU A 335 -24.87 -14.30 -12.53
C LEU A 335 -25.29 -13.23 -11.51
N ARG A 336 -26.26 -13.54 -10.64
CA ARG A 336 -26.70 -12.59 -9.61
C ARG A 336 -25.87 -12.66 -8.32
N TYR A 337 -25.58 -13.87 -7.84
CA TYR A 337 -24.82 -14.10 -6.60
C TYR A 337 -23.86 -15.28 -6.76
N VAL A 338 -22.59 -15.06 -6.42
CA VAL A 338 -21.55 -16.09 -6.37
C VAL A 338 -20.86 -16.09 -5.01
N GLN A 339 -20.78 -17.25 -4.38
CA GLN A 339 -19.97 -17.51 -3.20
C GLN A 339 -18.97 -18.64 -3.50
N LEU A 340 -17.69 -18.35 -3.35
CA LEU A 340 -16.60 -19.27 -3.64
C LEU A 340 -15.67 -19.37 -2.44
N PHE A 341 -15.47 -20.59 -1.95
CA PHE A 341 -14.53 -20.92 -0.89
C PHE A 341 -13.52 -21.94 -1.42
N ILE A 342 -12.24 -21.61 -1.34
CA ILE A 342 -11.16 -22.50 -1.75
C ILE A 342 -10.10 -22.58 -0.63
N ASP A 343 -9.94 -23.75 -0.01
CA ASP A 343 -8.97 -23.97 1.08
C ASP A 343 -7.84 -24.89 0.65
N TYR A 344 -6.63 -24.59 1.14
CA TYR A 344 -5.40 -25.31 0.89
C TYR A 344 -4.69 -25.58 2.19
N SER A 345 -4.68 -26.84 2.60
CA SER A 345 -3.91 -27.30 3.74
C SER A 345 -2.76 -28.23 3.33
N ARG A 346 -1.53 -27.84 3.72
CA ARG A 346 -0.30 -28.62 3.55
C ARG A 346 -0.01 -28.96 2.08
N PHE A 347 0.21 -27.92 1.28
CA PHE A 347 0.51 -28.04 -0.14
C PHE A 347 2.01 -27.95 -0.42
N ILE A 348 2.52 -28.81 -1.31
CA ILE A 348 3.88 -28.77 -1.84
C ILE A 348 3.84 -28.85 -3.38
N GLY A 349 4.39 -27.85 -4.08
CA GLY A 349 4.54 -27.90 -5.55
C GLY A 349 4.18 -26.59 -6.26
N TYR A 350 3.60 -26.69 -7.46
CA TYR A 350 3.26 -25.57 -8.33
C TYR A 350 1.76 -25.38 -8.46
N ARG A 351 1.32 -24.13 -8.53
CA ARG A 351 -0.09 -23.83 -8.71
C ARG A 351 -0.39 -22.56 -9.49
N CYS A 352 -1.38 -22.67 -10.37
CA CYS A 352 -2.07 -21.55 -11.00
C CYS A 352 -3.57 -21.59 -10.65
N VAL A 353 -4.14 -20.42 -10.34
CA VAL A 353 -5.59 -20.21 -10.30
C VAL A 353 -5.93 -19.00 -11.11
N GLU A 354 -6.87 -19.20 -12.00
CA GLU A 354 -7.39 -18.20 -12.89
C GLU A 354 -8.91 -18.15 -12.71
N LEU A 355 -9.44 -17.00 -12.29
CA LEU A 355 -10.89 -16.80 -12.14
C LEU A 355 -11.34 -15.61 -12.96
N HIS A 356 -12.34 -15.81 -13.80
CA HIS A 356 -12.95 -14.79 -14.65
C HIS A 356 -14.41 -14.56 -14.24
N PHE A 357 -14.74 -13.32 -13.92
CA PHE A 357 -16.07 -12.91 -13.49
C PHE A 357 -16.59 -11.77 -14.38
N VAL A 358 -17.67 -12.01 -15.13
CA VAL A 358 -18.25 -11.03 -16.06
C VAL A 358 -19.74 -10.81 -15.77
N ALA A 359 -20.14 -9.53 -15.65
CA ALA A 359 -21.53 -9.09 -15.55
C ALA A 359 -22.32 -9.68 -14.36
N LEU A 360 -21.77 -9.60 -13.14
CA LEU A 360 -22.37 -10.12 -11.91
C LEU A 360 -22.83 -9.04 -10.93
N ARG A 361 -23.83 -9.34 -10.10
CA ARG A 361 -24.30 -8.34 -9.09
C ARG A 361 -23.52 -8.42 -7.77
N TYR A 362 -23.26 -9.62 -7.25
CA TYR A 362 -22.55 -9.83 -5.99
C TYR A 362 -21.60 -11.02 -6.10
N VAL A 363 -20.33 -10.81 -5.73
CA VAL A 363 -19.30 -11.85 -5.64
C VAL A 363 -18.66 -11.81 -4.26
N GLN A 364 -18.59 -12.98 -3.62
CA GLN A 364 -17.83 -13.19 -2.39
C GLN A 364 -16.85 -14.35 -2.61
N LEU A 365 -15.57 -14.08 -2.44
CA LEU A 365 -14.50 -15.03 -2.67
C LEU A 365 -13.59 -15.11 -1.44
N PHE A 366 -13.41 -16.33 -0.93
CA PHE A 366 -12.50 -16.65 0.16
C PHE A 366 -11.48 -17.69 -0.32
N ILE A 367 -10.20 -17.36 -0.20
CA ILE A 367 -9.12 -18.27 -0.57
C ILE A 367 -8.09 -18.34 0.57
N ASP A 368 -7.96 -19.50 1.22
CA ASP A 368 -7.03 -19.72 2.34
C ASP A 368 -5.88 -20.67 1.98
N TYR A 369 -4.71 -20.37 2.53
CA TYR A 369 -3.47 -21.09 2.34
C TYR A 369 -2.81 -21.36 3.66
N SER A 370 -2.87 -22.61 4.09
CA SER A 370 -2.15 -23.07 5.27
C SER A 370 -1.00 -24.00 4.92
N ARG A 371 0.21 -23.63 5.38
CA ARG A 371 1.45 -24.43 5.28
C ARG A 371 1.82 -24.78 3.83
N PHE A 372 1.98 -23.76 3.01
CA PHE A 372 2.35 -23.90 1.60
C PHE A 372 3.87 -23.86 1.38
N LYS A 373 4.38 -24.73 0.51
CA LYS A 373 5.76 -24.68 0.00
C LYS A 373 5.78 -24.77 -1.53
N GLY A 374 6.41 -23.82 -2.22
CA GLY A 374 6.61 -23.88 -3.68
C GLY A 374 6.27 -22.58 -4.43
N TYR A 375 5.74 -22.71 -5.65
CA TYR A 375 5.43 -21.59 -6.54
C TYR A 375 3.93 -21.41 -6.70
N ARG A 376 3.50 -20.14 -6.80
CA ARG A 376 2.11 -19.83 -7.03
C ARG A 376 1.86 -18.57 -7.86
N CYS A 377 0.91 -18.70 -8.78
CA CYS A 377 0.25 -17.59 -9.46
C CYS A 377 -1.25 -17.57 -9.13
N VAL A 378 -1.81 -16.37 -8.99
CA VAL A 378 -3.25 -16.11 -8.86
C VAL A 378 -3.56 -14.97 -9.77
N GLU A 379 -4.52 -15.20 -10.66
CA GLU A 379 -4.99 -14.21 -11.59
C GLU A 379 -6.50 -14.14 -11.46
N LEU A 380 -7.02 -12.96 -11.11
CA LEU A 380 -8.46 -12.73 -11.00
C LEU A 380 -8.86 -11.54 -11.86
N HIS A 381 -9.84 -11.76 -12.72
CA HIS A 381 -10.40 -10.74 -13.61
C HIS A 381 -11.87 -10.50 -13.27
N PHE A 382 -12.21 -9.24 -12.95
CA PHE A 382 -13.56 -8.81 -12.60
C PHE A 382 -14.02 -7.67 -13.52
N VAL A 383 -15.07 -7.92 -14.31
CA VAL A 383 -15.61 -6.95 -15.27
C VAL A 383 -17.11 -6.71 -15.04
N ALA A 384 -17.50 -5.44 -14.95
CA ALA A 384 -18.90 -4.98 -14.91
C ALA A 384 -19.73 -5.56 -13.74
N LEU A 385 -19.22 -5.46 -12.50
CA LEU A 385 -19.87 -5.96 -11.28
C LEU A 385 -20.34 -4.85 -10.34
N ARG A 386 -21.38 -5.12 -9.53
CA ARG A 386 -21.86 -4.12 -8.55
C ARG A 386 -21.15 -4.18 -7.20
N TYR A 387 -20.91 -5.37 -6.66
CA TYR A 387 -20.26 -5.58 -5.36
C TYR A 387 -19.31 -6.77 -5.42
N VAL A 388 -18.06 -6.56 -4.99
CA VAL A 388 -17.04 -7.61 -4.85
C VAL A 388 -16.45 -7.57 -3.45
N GLN A 389 -16.43 -8.73 -2.79
CA GLN A 389 -15.72 -8.97 -1.55
C GLN A 389 -14.73 -10.12 -1.76
N LEU A 390 -13.45 -9.84 -1.53
CA LEU A 390 -12.36 -10.78 -1.72
C LEU A 390 -11.50 -10.86 -0.46
N PHE A 391 -11.37 -12.07 0.08
CA PHE A 391 -10.50 -12.38 1.21
C PHE A 391 -9.48 -13.42 0.78
N ILE A 392 -8.19 -13.12 0.96
CA ILE A 392 -7.11 -14.04 0.65
C ILE A 392 -6.12 -14.10 1.82
N ASP A 393 -6.03 -15.24 2.50
CA ASP A 393 -5.14 -15.46 3.65
C ASP A 393 -3.99 -16.41 3.34
N TYR A 394 -2.83 -16.12 3.90
CA TYR A 394 -1.60 -16.86 3.77
C TYR A 394 -0.98 -17.12 5.13
N SER A 395 -1.06 -18.37 5.58
CA SER A 395 -0.38 -18.81 6.78
C SER A 395 0.77 -19.77 6.49
N ARG A 396 1.96 -19.41 6.99
CA ARG A 396 3.19 -20.22 6.95
C ARG A 396 3.60 -20.61 5.52
N PHE A 397 3.79 -19.60 4.67
CA PHE A 397 4.20 -19.76 3.29
C PHE A 397 5.72 -19.72 3.12
N ILE A 398 6.27 -20.61 2.28
CA ILE A 398 7.67 -20.61 1.85
C ILE A 398 7.75 -20.74 0.32
N GLY A 399 8.36 -19.78 -0.37
CA GLY A 399 8.62 -19.87 -1.82
C GLY A 399 8.35 -18.58 -2.60
N TYR A 400 7.86 -18.72 -3.83
CA TYR A 400 7.61 -17.61 -4.75
C TYR A 400 6.12 -17.40 -4.98
N ARG A 401 5.72 -16.14 -5.14
CA ARG A 401 4.33 -15.82 -5.43
C ARG A 401 4.13 -14.57 -6.28
N CYS A 402 3.21 -14.70 -7.22
CA CYS A 402 2.59 -13.58 -7.94
C CYS A 402 1.08 -13.56 -7.68
N VAL A 403 0.52 -12.37 -7.47
CA VAL A 403 -0.93 -12.13 -7.54
C VAL A 403 -1.19 -10.94 -8.40
N GLU A 404 -2.07 -11.16 -9.35
CA GLU A 404 -2.51 -10.17 -10.30
C GLU A 404 -4.04 -10.10 -10.21
N LEU A 405 -4.55 -8.91 -9.91
CA LEU A 405 -6.00 -8.67 -9.82
C LEU A 405 -6.39 -7.49 -10.71
N HIS A 406 -7.33 -7.73 -11.62
CA HIS A 406 -7.86 -6.72 -12.53
C HIS A 406 -9.33 -6.45 -12.23
N PHE A 407 -9.66 -5.19 -11.98
CA PHE A 407 -11.01 -4.73 -11.65
C PHE A 407 -11.44 -3.61 -12.60
N VAL A 408 -12.47 -3.86 -13.41
CA VAL A 408 -12.97 -2.90 -14.42
C VAL A 408 -14.47 -2.64 -14.24
N ALA A 409 -14.85 -1.36 -14.20
CA ALA A 409 -16.24 -0.89 -14.21
C ALA A 409 -17.12 -1.44 -13.06
N LEU A 410 -16.68 -1.27 -11.80
CA LEU A 410 -17.36 -1.76 -10.60
C LEU A 410 -17.87 -0.65 -9.67
N ARG A 411 -18.93 -0.92 -8.91
CA ARG A 411 -19.45 0.10 -7.97
C ARG A 411 -18.77 0.05 -6.59
N TYR A 412 -18.57 -1.14 -6.03
CA TYR A 412 -17.96 -1.34 -4.71
C TYR A 412 -17.02 -2.54 -4.71
N VAL A 413 -15.78 -2.33 -4.25
CA VAL A 413 -14.78 -3.39 -4.07
C VAL A 413 -14.23 -3.33 -2.64
N GLN A 414 -14.24 -4.47 -1.96
CA GLN A 414 -13.56 -4.69 -0.69
C GLN A 414 -12.57 -5.85 -0.85
N LEU A 415 -11.30 -5.59 -0.60
CA LEU A 415 -10.22 -6.55 -0.73
C LEU A 415 -9.41 -6.62 0.56
N PHE A 416 -9.30 -7.81 1.12
CA PHE A 416 -8.47 -8.12 2.28
C PHE A 416 -7.44 -9.18 1.90
N ILE A 417 -6.16 -8.88 2.13
CA ILE A 417 -5.07 -9.82 1.87
C ILE A 417 -4.13 -9.87 3.08
N ASP A 418 -4.06 -11.02 3.76
CA ASP A 418 -3.22 -11.21 4.96
C ASP A 418 -2.07 -12.19 4.71
N TYR A 419 -0.92 -11.88 5.30
CA TYR A 419 0.31 -12.65 5.25
C TYR A 419 0.84 -12.90 6.64
N SER A 420 0.71 -14.14 7.10
CA SER A 420 1.31 -14.57 8.33
C SER A 420 2.48 -15.54 8.11
N ARG A 421 3.65 -15.19 8.65
CA ARG A 421 4.87 -16.02 8.66
C ARG A 421 5.33 -16.42 7.25
N PHE A 422 5.54 -15.43 6.40
CA PHE A 422 6.00 -15.62 5.02
C PHE A 422 7.52 -15.61 4.92
N LYS A 423 8.08 -16.51 4.09
CA LYS A 423 9.49 -16.51 3.69
C LYS A 423 9.63 -16.65 2.16
N GLY A 424 10.32 -15.73 1.49
CA GLY A 424 10.64 -15.84 0.06
C GLY A 424 10.37 -14.57 -0.75
N TYR A 425 9.95 -14.73 -2.01
CA TYR A 425 9.73 -13.64 -2.96
C TYR A 425 8.26 -13.42 -3.24
N ARG A 426 7.87 -12.16 -3.42
CA ARG A 426 6.49 -11.82 -3.77
C ARG A 426 6.33 -10.60 -4.66
N CYS A 427 5.46 -10.73 -5.65
CA CYS A 427 4.87 -9.63 -6.40
C CYS A 427 3.35 -9.56 -6.18
N VAL A 428 2.83 -8.34 -6.12
CA VAL A 428 1.39 -8.05 -6.08
C VAL A 428 1.15 -6.93 -7.05
N GLU A 429 0.27 -7.17 -7.98
CA GLU A 429 -0.12 -6.21 -8.99
C GLU A 429 -1.65 -6.09 -8.96
N LEU A 430 -2.16 -4.90 -8.65
CA LEU A 430 -3.60 -4.64 -8.65
C LEU A 430 -3.92 -3.47 -9.56
N HIS A 431 -4.83 -3.69 -10.50
CA HIS A 431 -5.32 -2.69 -11.43
C HIS A 431 -6.81 -2.41 -11.20
N PHE A 432 -7.14 -1.14 -10.96
CA PHE A 432 -8.50 -0.68 -10.70
C PHE A 432 -8.88 0.44 -11.69
N VAL A 433 -9.88 0.19 -12.52
CA VAL A 433 -10.33 1.14 -13.56
C VAL A 433 -11.83 1.41 -13.45
N ALA A 434 -12.21 2.71 -13.43
CA ALA A 434 -13.60 3.18 -13.51
C ALA A 434 -14.53 2.65 -12.40
N LEU A 435 -14.13 2.82 -11.14
CA LEU A 435 -14.84 2.36 -9.94
C LEU A 435 -15.37 3.49 -9.05
N ARG A 436 -16.46 3.24 -8.29
CA ARG A 436 -16.99 4.27 -7.38
C ARG A 436 -16.37 4.24 -5.98
N TYR A 437 -16.21 3.07 -5.39
CA TYR A 437 -15.64 2.89 -4.04
C TYR A 437 -14.71 1.68 -3.99
N VAL A 438 -13.50 1.88 -3.50
CA VAL A 438 -12.51 0.82 -3.26
C VAL A 438 -12.01 0.90 -1.82
N GLN A 439 -12.05 -0.24 -1.13
CA GLN A 439 -11.41 -0.44 0.17
C GLN A 439 -10.44 -1.61 0.06
N LEU A 440 -9.17 -1.36 0.36
CA LEU A 440 -8.09 -2.34 0.27
C LEU A 440 -7.33 -2.38 1.59
N PHE A 441 -7.25 -3.58 2.18
CA PHE A 441 -6.47 -3.86 3.37
C PHE A 441 -5.44 -4.94 3.04
N ILE A 442 -4.16 -4.65 3.31
CA ILE A 442 -3.08 -5.61 3.10
C ILE A 442 -2.18 -5.66 4.34
N ASP A 443 -2.15 -6.79 5.05
CA ASP A 443 -1.36 -6.96 6.28
C ASP A 443 -0.21 -7.96 6.09
N TYR A 444 0.92 -7.65 6.71
CA TYR A 444 2.15 -8.42 6.70
C TYR A 444 2.64 -8.66 8.10
N SER A 445 2.46 -9.88 8.60
CA SER A 445 3.02 -10.32 9.86
C SER A 445 4.18 -11.32 9.68
N ARG A 446 5.34 -10.96 10.23
CA ARG A 446 6.55 -11.81 10.28
C ARG A 446 7.04 -12.24 8.90
N PHE A 447 7.30 -11.26 8.05
CA PHE A 447 7.80 -11.47 6.69
C PHE A 447 9.33 -11.47 6.62
N ILE A 448 9.92 -12.39 5.85
CA ILE A 448 11.35 -12.43 5.53
C ILE A 448 11.53 -12.60 4.01
N GLY A 449 12.22 -11.69 3.33
CA GLY A 449 12.58 -11.82 1.91
C GLY A 449 12.39 -10.56 1.08
N TYR A 450 11.98 -10.72 -0.19
CA TYR A 450 11.82 -9.64 -1.15
C TYR A 450 10.35 -9.42 -1.50
N ARG A 451 9.98 -8.15 -1.71
CA ARG A 451 8.63 -7.82 -2.12
C ARG A 451 8.53 -6.61 -3.04
N CYS A 452 7.68 -6.76 -4.05
CA CYS A 452 7.14 -5.67 -4.86
C CYS A 452 5.61 -5.59 -4.69
N VAL A 453 5.10 -4.36 -4.67
CA VAL A 453 3.66 -4.04 -4.69
C VAL A 453 3.49 -2.93 -5.68
N GLU A 454 2.62 -3.17 -6.64
CA GLU A 454 2.29 -2.21 -7.67
C GLU A 454 0.77 -2.08 -7.69
N LEU A 455 0.26 -0.88 -7.41
CA LEU A 455 -1.18 -0.61 -7.44
C LEU A 455 -1.46 0.54 -8.39
N HIS A 456 -2.34 0.31 -9.36
CA HIS A 456 -2.78 1.29 -10.33
C HIS A 456 -4.26 1.60 -10.16
N PHE A 457 -4.58 2.88 -9.99
CA PHE A 457 -5.93 3.37 -9.72
C PHE A 457 -6.29 4.48 -10.72
N VAL A 458 -7.27 4.21 -11.61
CA VAL A 458 -7.69 5.14 -12.66
C VAL A 458 -9.20 5.43 -12.58
N ALA A 459 -9.56 6.72 -12.62
CA ALA A 459 -10.95 7.20 -12.73
C ALA A 459 -11.90 6.69 -11.61
N LEU A 460 -11.54 6.91 -10.34
CA LEU A 460 -12.30 6.47 -9.16
C LEU A 460 -12.85 7.63 -8.33
N ARG A 461 -13.96 7.40 -7.62
CA ARG A 461 -14.53 8.45 -6.75
C ARG A 461 -13.95 8.43 -5.32
N TYR A 462 -13.82 7.25 -4.72
CA TYR A 462 -13.31 7.10 -3.35
C TYR A 462 -12.39 5.88 -3.25
N VAL A 463 -11.19 6.08 -2.71
CA VAL A 463 -10.23 5.01 -2.42
C VAL A 463 -9.78 5.11 -0.96
N GLN A 464 -9.86 3.99 -0.26
CA GLN A 464 -9.26 3.80 1.07
C GLN A 464 -8.30 2.61 1.02
N LEU A 465 -7.05 2.87 1.35
CA LEU A 465 -5.98 1.88 1.31
C LEU A 465 -5.26 1.84 2.65
N PHE A 466 -5.20 0.65 3.25
CA PHE A 466 -4.45 0.37 4.47
C PHE A 466 -3.43 -0.72 4.20
N ILE A 467 -2.16 -0.44 4.49
CA ILE A 467 -1.08 -1.41 4.34
C ILE A 467 -0.23 -1.44 5.62
N ASP A 468 -0.25 -2.56 6.35
CA ASP A 468 0.51 -2.73 7.61
C ASP A 468 1.64 -3.74 7.46
N TYR A 469 2.77 -3.44 8.11
CA TYR A 469 3.98 -4.24 8.14
C TYR A 469 4.43 -4.45 9.57
N SER A 470 4.20 -5.64 10.07
CA SER A 470 4.71 -6.06 11.38
C SER A 470 5.85 -7.08 11.26
N ARG A 471 6.99 -6.74 11.88
CA ARG A 471 8.18 -7.61 11.99
C ARG A 471 8.73 -8.06 10.62
N PHE A 472 9.06 -7.09 9.77
CA PHE A 472 9.60 -7.33 8.43
C PHE A 472 11.13 -7.37 8.42
N LYS A 473 11.72 -8.30 7.66
CA LYS A 473 13.16 -8.34 7.36
C LYS A 473 13.39 -8.53 5.85
N GLY A 474 14.13 -7.64 5.20
CA GLY A 474 14.56 -7.80 3.80
C GLY A 474 14.37 -6.55 2.94
N TYR A 475 14.02 -6.75 1.66
CA TYR A 475 13.90 -5.68 0.66
C TYR A 475 12.44 -5.45 0.26
N ARG A 476 12.10 -4.19 0.02
CA ARG A 476 10.75 -3.83 -0.41
C ARG A 476 10.69 -2.63 -1.35
N CYS A 477 9.89 -2.78 -2.40
CA CYS A 477 9.40 -1.70 -3.24
C CYS A 477 7.87 -1.61 -3.15
N VAL A 478 7.32 -0.40 -3.03
CA VAL A 478 5.90 -0.12 -3.28
C VAL A 478 5.78 1.04 -4.19
N GLU A 479 5.02 0.82 -5.24
CA GLU A 479 4.71 1.78 -6.27
C GLU A 479 3.20 1.92 -6.36
N LEU A 480 2.68 3.12 -6.11
CA LEU A 480 1.25 3.40 -6.21
C LEU A 480 1.01 4.54 -7.19
N HIS A 481 0.14 4.32 -8.17
CA HIS A 481 -0.26 5.31 -9.16
C HIS A 481 -1.74 5.62 -9.04
N PHE A 482 -2.07 6.90 -8.86
CA PHE A 482 -3.44 7.39 -8.74
C PHE A 482 -3.72 8.49 -9.77
N VAL A 483 -4.68 8.24 -10.67
CA VAL A 483 -5.03 9.17 -11.76
C VAL A 483 -6.53 9.48 -11.75
N ALA A 484 -6.87 10.77 -11.78
CA ALA A 484 -8.24 11.27 -11.96
C ALA A 484 -9.25 10.80 -10.89
N LEU A 485 -8.92 10.96 -9.60
CA LEU A 485 -9.75 10.53 -8.46
C LEU A 485 -10.31 11.69 -7.63
N ARG A 486 -11.46 11.51 -6.97
CA ARG A 486 -12.05 12.57 -6.14
C ARG A 486 -11.52 12.58 -4.69
N TYR A 487 -11.43 11.42 -4.05
CA TYR A 487 -10.96 11.29 -2.66
C TYR A 487 -10.07 10.06 -2.51
N VAL A 488 -8.88 10.26 -1.94
CA VAL A 488 -7.93 9.18 -1.59
C VAL A 488 -7.55 9.30 -0.13
N GLN A 489 -7.66 8.19 0.60
CA GLN A 489 -7.10 8.02 1.94
C GLN A 489 -6.15 6.83 1.94
N LEU A 490 -4.90 7.07 2.31
CA LEU A 490 -3.83 6.07 2.32
C LEU A 490 -3.17 6.05 3.70
N PHE A 491 -3.15 4.88 4.33
CA PHE A 491 -2.46 4.61 5.57
C PHE A 491 -1.43 3.50 5.35
N ILE A 492 -0.17 3.78 5.69
CA ILE A 492 0.90 2.80 5.59
C ILE A 492 1.69 2.76 6.90
N ASP A 493 1.64 1.65 7.63
CA ASP A 493 2.34 1.49 8.93
C ASP A 493 3.47 0.47 8.84
N TYR A 494 4.57 0.77 9.53
CA TYR A 494 5.77 -0.03 9.62
C TYR A 494 6.15 -0.23 11.06
N SER A 495 5.93 -1.43 11.58
CA SER A 495 6.39 -1.83 12.89
C SER A 495 7.53 -2.86 12.83
N ARG A 496 8.67 -2.52 13.46
CA ARG A 496 9.84 -3.40 13.60
C ARG A 496 10.40 -3.87 12.26
N PHE A 497 10.82 -2.93 11.43
CA PHE A 497 11.38 -3.19 10.10
C PHE A 497 12.91 -3.21 10.13
N ILE A 498 13.52 -4.17 9.42
CA ILE A 498 14.97 -4.24 9.19
C ILE A 498 15.24 -4.47 7.69
N GLY A 499 16.00 -3.58 7.04
CA GLY A 499 16.45 -3.77 5.65
C GLY A 499 16.34 -2.54 4.76
N TYR A 500 16.04 -2.75 3.47
CA TYR A 500 15.97 -1.70 2.45
C TYR A 500 14.54 -1.45 2.01
N ARG A 501 14.22 -0.19 1.72
CA ARG A 501 12.90 0.18 1.25
C ARG A 501 12.87 1.36 0.28
N CYS A 502 12.09 1.20 -0.79
CA CYS A 502 11.63 2.27 -1.67
C CYS A 502 10.11 2.38 -1.62
N VAL A 503 9.58 3.60 -1.51
CA VAL A 503 8.16 3.88 -1.82
C VAL A 503 8.06 5.05 -2.75
N GLU A 504 7.34 4.82 -3.82
CA GLU A 504 7.09 5.76 -4.88
C GLU A 504 5.58 5.91 -5.01
N LEU A 505 5.08 7.13 -4.80
CA LEU A 505 3.65 7.43 -4.93
C LEU A 505 3.45 8.56 -5.94
N HIS A 506 2.63 8.31 -6.95
CA HIS A 506 2.27 9.28 -7.98
C HIS A 506 0.78 9.61 -7.91
N PHE A 507 0.46 10.89 -7.78
CA PHE A 507 -0.91 11.40 -7.70
C PHE A 507 -1.15 12.49 -8.74
N VAL A 508 -2.08 12.25 -9.68
CA VAL A 508 -2.40 13.17 -10.78
C VAL A 508 -3.90 13.48 -10.82
N ALA A 509 -4.24 14.78 -10.88
CA ALA A 509 -5.59 15.29 -11.11
C ALA A 509 -6.64 14.85 -10.06
N LEU A 510 -6.34 15.04 -8.76
CA LEU A 510 -7.21 14.65 -7.64
C LEU A 510 -7.79 15.82 -6.85
N ARG A 511 -8.98 15.65 -6.26
CA ARG A 511 -9.58 16.73 -5.45
C ARG A 511 -9.12 16.74 -3.99
N TYR A 512 -9.00 15.58 -3.36
CA TYR A 512 -8.63 15.44 -1.95
C TYR A 512 -7.73 14.22 -1.74
N VAL A 513 -6.57 14.42 -1.12
CA VAL A 513 -5.64 13.35 -0.76
C VAL A 513 -5.28 13.48 0.72
N GLN A 514 -5.42 12.39 1.46
CA GLN A 514 -4.94 12.25 2.82
C GLN A 514 -4.00 11.04 2.90
N LEU A 515 -2.76 11.28 3.29
CA LEU A 515 -1.70 10.27 3.37
C LEU A 515 -1.12 10.26 4.78
N PHE A 516 -1.11 9.10 5.42
CA PHE A 516 -0.48 8.83 6.69
C PHE A 516 0.55 7.71 6.53
N ILE A 517 1.79 7.98 6.92
CA ILE A 517 2.86 6.98 6.87
C ILE A 517 3.62 6.98 8.20
N ASP A 518 3.53 5.88 8.96
CA ASP A 518 4.19 5.74 10.27
C ASP A 518 5.31 4.71 10.23
N TYR A 519 6.39 5.02 10.94
CA TYR A 519 7.58 4.20 11.09
C TYR A 519 7.91 4.01 12.56
N SER A 520 7.68 2.80 13.07
CA SER A 520 8.10 2.43 14.40
C SER A 520 9.22 1.38 14.39
N ARG A 521 10.34 1.72 15.04
CA ARG A 521 11.52 0.85 15.25
C ARG A 521 12.11 0.33 13.93
N PHE A 522 12.56 1.26 13.10
CA PHE A 522 13.17 0.97 11.80
C PHE A 522 14.70 0.92 11.87
N ILE A 523 15.32 -0.05 11.19
CA ILE A 523 16.77 -0.14 11.01
C ILE A 523 17.09 -0.39 9.53
N GLY A 524 17.88 0.48 8.88
CA GLY A 524 18.37 0.27 7.51
C GLY A 524 18.32 1.49 6.59
N TYR A 525 18.06 1.26 5.31
CA TYR A 525 18.03 2.29 4.26
C TYR A 525 16.62 2.54 3.76
N ARG A 526 16.33 3.81 3.44
CA ARG A 526 15.02 4.17 2.91
C ARG A 526 15.03 5.34 1.95
N CYS A 527 14.30 5.18 0.86
CA CYS A 527 13.88 6.25 -0.04
C CYS A 527 12.35 6.37 -0.06
N VAL A 528 11.83 7.59 0.02
CA VAL A 528 10.42 7.87 -0.34
C VAL A 528 10.35 9.04 -1.26
N GLU A 529 9.67 8.80 -2.36
CA GLU A 529 9.47 9.73 -3.45
C GLU A 529 7.95 9.90 -3.63
N LEU A 530 7.46 11.12 -3.46
CA LEU A 530 6.04 11.43 -3.67
C LEU A 530 5.90 12.53 -4.71
N HIS A 531 5.10 12.29 -5.74
CA HIS A 531 4.79 13.25 -6.79
C HIS A 531 3.30 13.59 -6.78
N PHE A 532 2.99 14.88 -6.67
CA PHE A 532 1.63 15.41 -6.62
C PHE A 532 1.43 16.48 -7.69
N VAL A 533 0.52 16.23 -8.65
CA VAL A 533 0.26 17.13 -9.79
C VAL A 533 -1.23 17.47 -9.87
N ALA A 534 -1.56 18.77 -9.97
CA ALA A 534 -2.90 19.27 -10.24
C ALA A 534 -3.98 18.85 -9.22
N LEU A 535 -3.72 19.06 -7.91
CA LEU A 535 -4.62 18.69 -6.81
C LEU A 535 -5.22 19.89 -6.06
N ARG A 536 -6.42 19.73 -5.50
CA ARG A 536 -7.04 20.84 -4.74
C ARG A 536 -6.64 20.87 -3.26
N TYR A 537 -6.62 19.72 -2.58
CA TYR A 537 -6.26 19.59 -1.17
C TYR A 537 -5.38 18.36 -0.94
N VAL A 538 -4.23 18.56 -0.29
CA VAL A 538 -3.33 17.49 0.13
C VAL A 538 -3.02 17.64 1.61
N GLN A 539 -3.22 16.56 2.37
CA GLN A 539 -2.77 16.43 3.75
C GLN A 539 -1.84 15.23 3.86
N LEU A 540 -0.60 15.47 4.28
CA LEU A 540 0.44 14.45 4.41
C LEU A 540 0.99 14.46 5.83
N PHE A 541 0.94 13.30 6.48
CA PHE A 541 1.54 13.05 7.79
C PHE A 541 2.55 11.92 7.68
N ILE A 542 3.79 12.18 8.12
CA ILE A 542 4.85 11.18 8.13
C ILE A 542 5.54 11.18 9.50
N ASP A 543 5.42 10.10 10.26
CA ASP A 543 6.02 9.98 11.61
C ASP A 543 7.13 8.93 11.63
N TYR A 544 8.20 9.24 12.37
CA TYR A 544 9.36 8.40 12.58
C TYR A 544 9.63 8.24 14.04
N SER A 545 9.38 7.04 14.57
CA SER A 545 9.76 6.67 15.91
C SER A 545 10.88 5.63 15.94
N ARG A 546 11.98 5.97 16.63
CA ARG A 546 13.13 5.09 16.89
C ARG A 546 13.78 4.56 15.61
N PHE A 547 14.24 5.47 14.77
CA PHE A 547 14.89 5.15 13.49
C PHE A 547 16.43 5.07 13.64
N LYS A 548 17.05 4.08 12.98
CA LYS A 548 18.51 3.99 12.82
C LYS A 548 18.88 3.71 11.35
N GLY A 549 19.71 4.55 10.73
CA GLY A 549 20.26 4.31 9.39
C GLY A 549 20.22 5.51 8.45
N TYR A 550 20.01 5.26 7.16
CA TYR A 550 20.03 6.27 6.09
C TYR A 550 18.64 6.54 5.55
N ARG A 551 18.37 7.79 5.20
CA ARG A 551 17.09 8.17 4.64
C ARG A 551 17.14 9.33 3.65
N CYS A 552 16.44 9.15 2.54
CA CYS A 552 16.07 10.20 1.60
C CYS A 552 14.55 10.34 1.54
N VAL A 553 14.03 11.58 1.58
CA VAL A 553 12.65 11.87 1.17
C VAL A 553 12.63 13.03 0.21
N GLU A 554 11.99 12.77 -0.91
CA GLU A 554 11.85 13.68 -2.02
C GLU A 554 10.35 13.87 -2.27
N LEU A 555 9.86 15.10 -2.13
CA LEU A 555 8.46 15.42 -2.38
C LEU A 555 8.35 16.51 -3.43
N HIS A 556 7.58 16.24 -4.49
CA HIS A 556 7.32 17.19 -5.57
C HIS A 556 5.84 17.55 -5.61
N PHE A 557 5.54 18.85 -5.54
CA PHE A 557 4.19 19.39 -5.54
C PHE A 557 4.03 20.45 -6.64
N VAL A 558 3.15 20.19 -7.63
CA VAL A 558 2.94 21.08 -8.78
C VAL A 558 1.45 21.42 -8.93
N ALA A 559 1.14 22.72 -9.06
CA ALA A 559 -0.19 23.23 -9.39
C ALA A 559 -1.30 22.85 -8.40
N LEU A 560 -1.09 23.06 -7.10
CA LEU A 560 -2.03 22.72 -6.01
C LEU A 560 -2.62 23.93 -5.29
N ARG A 561 -3.84 23.80 -4.75
CA ARG A 561 -4.48 24.92 -4.04
C ARG A 561 -4.13 24.97 -2.54
N TYR A 562 -4.17 23.84 -1.84
CA TYR A 562 -3.88 23.74 -0.41
C TYR A 562 -3.02 22.51 -0.12
N VAL A 563 -1.90 22.71 0.57
CA VAL A 563 -1.01 21.63 1.04
C VAL A 563 -0.76 21.80 2.53
N GLN A 564 -1.00 20.74 3.29
CA GLN A 564 -0.61 20.61 4.70
C GLN A 564 0.33 19.41 4.84
N LEU A 565 1.53 19.65 5.32
CA LEU A 565 2.56 18.64 5.49
C LEU A 565 3.08 18.67 6.93
N PHE A 566 2.99 17.51 7.59
CA PHE A 566 3.53 17.27 8.92
C PHE A 566 4.53 16.13 8.87
N ILE A 567 5.75 16.38 9.33
CA ILE A 567 6.80 15.38 9.40
C ILE A 567 7.45 15.40 10.79
N ASP A 568 7.26 14.33 11.57
CA ASP A 568 7.81 14.21 12.94
C ASP A 568 8.92 13.16 13.01
N TYR A 569 9.95 13.48 13.78
CA TYR A 569 11.10 12.62 14.05
C TYR A 569 11.30 12.47 15.54
N SER A 570 11.12 11.27 16.04
CA SER A 570 11.46 10.92 17.41
C SER A 570 12.56 9.86 17.49
N ARG A 571 13.64 10.20 18.19
CA ARG A 571 14.79 9.31 18.49
C ARG A 571 15.45 8.76 17.22
N PHE A 572 15.99 9.66 16.41
CA PHE A 572 16.66 9.33 15.16
C PHE A 572 18.19 9.26 15.34
N ILE A 573 18.82 8.25 14.72
CA ILE A 573 20.29 8.12 14.64
C ILE A 573 20.69 7.81 13.19
N GLY A 574 21.53 8.64 12.57
CA GLY A 574 22.11 8.36 11.24
C GLY A 574 22.13 9.55 10.28
N TYR A 575 21.96 9.28 8.99
CA TYR A 575 22.04 10.27 7.91
C TYR A 575 20.67 10.55 7.31
N ARG A 576 20.45 11.81 6.93
CA ARG A 576 19.18 12.19 6.32
C ARG A 576 19.29 13.32 5.29
N CYS A 577 18.60 13.12 4.17
CA CYS A 577 18.29 14.16 3.19
C CYS A 577 16.77 14.32 3.08
N VAL A 578 16.30 15.57 3.07
CA VAL A 578 14.93 15.90 2.66
C VAL A 578 14.94 17.02 1.66
N GLU A 579 14.33 16.75 0.53
CA GLU A 579 14.21 17.63 -0.60
C GLU A 579 12.72 17.83 -0.88
N LEU A 580 12.25 19.07 -0.79
CA LEU A 580 10.86 19.39 -1.10
C LEU A 580 10.81 20.47 -2.18
N HIS A 581 10.08 20.21 -3.25
CA HIS A 581 9.86 21.13 -4.36
C HIS A 581 8.38 21.51 -4.45
N PHE A 582 8.10 22.81 -4.40
CA PHE A 582 6.75 23.35 -4.47
C PHE A 582 6.65 24.39 -5.61
N VAL A 583 5.80 24.13 -6.60
CA VAL A 583 5.62 24.99 -7.78
C VAL A 583 4.14 25.35 -7.97
N ALA A 584 3.86 26.65 -8.14
CA ALA A 584 2.55 27.19 -8.51
C ALA A 584 1.39 26.82 -7.54
N LEU A 585 1.57 27.09 -6.24
CA LEU A 585 0.61 26.77 -5.17
C LEU A 585 -0.04 27.98 -4.52
N ARG A 586 -1.26 27.85 -3.98
CA ARG A 586 -1.93 28.99 -3.31
C ARG A 586 -1.65 29.07 -1.80
N TYR A 587 -1.72 27.96 -1.08
CA TYR A 587 -1.49 27.89 0.36
C TYR A 587 -0.66 26.65 0.71
N VAL A 588 0.44 26.85 1.43
CA VAL A 588 1.30 25.78 1.93
C VAL A 588 1.51 25.98 3.43
N GLN A 589 1.26 24.92 4.20
CA GLN A 589 1.61 24.84 5.62
C GLN A 589 2.49 23.61 5.84
N LEU A 590 3.69 23.84 6.35
CA LEU A 590 4.70 22.81 6.58
C LEU A 590 5.16 22.86 8.04
N PHE A 591 5.04 21.72 8.71
CA PHE A 591 5.53 21.49 10.07
C PHE A 591 6.52 20.34 10.07
N ILE A 592 7.73 20.60 10.57
CA ILE A 592 8.77 19.57 10.68
C ILE A 592 9.38 19.60 12.09
N ASP A 593 9.16 18.55 12.88
CA ASP A 593 9.67 18.45 14.26
C ASP A 593 10.76 17.39 14.40
N TYR A 594 11.76 17.68 15.22
CA TYR A 594 12.90 16.85 15.52
C TYR A 594 13.09 16.70 17.00
N SER A 595 12.72 15.54 17.54
CA SER A 595 13.04 15.16 18.90
C SER A 595 14.16 14.12 18.98
N ARG A 596 15.23 14.47 19.69
CA ARG A 596 16.38 13.60 20.01
C ARG A 596 17.07 13.04 18.76
N PHE A 597 17.73 13.89 18.00
CA PHE A 597 18.44 13.53 16.78
C PHE A 597 19.95 13.45 17.00
N ILE A 598 20.60 12.41 16.44
CA ILE A 598 22.05 12.26 16.40
C ILE A 598 22.49 11.93 14.96
N GLY A 599 23.37 12.74 14.36
CA GLY A 599 24.01 12.44 13.06
C GLY A 599 24.06 13.60 12.08
N TYR A 600 23.93 13.31 10.78
CA TYR A 600 24.05 14.29 9.69
C TYR A 600 22.70 14.57 9.05
N ARG A 601 22.49 15.82 8.65
CA ARG A 601 21.26 16.22 7.98
C ARG A 601 21.44 17.31 6.93
N CYS A 602 20.79 17.11 5.78
CA CYS A 602 20.53 18.12 4.77
C CYS A 602 19.02 18.30 4.59
N VAL A 603 18.57 19.55 4.52
CA VAL A 603 17.20 19.92 4.12
C VAL A 603 17.29 20.97 3.07
N GLU A 604 16.65 20.70 1.95
CA GLU A 604 16.59 21.56 0.81
C GLU A 604 15.12 21.78 0.47
N LEU A 605 14.65 23.03 0.56
CA LEU A 605 13.28 23.38 0.21
C LEU A 605 13.27 24.43 -0.88
N HIS A 606 12.58 24.15 -1.98
CA HIS A 606 12.40 25.06 -3.11
C HIS A 606 10.94 25.45 -3.25
N PHE A 607 10.67 26.76 -3.26
CA PHE A 607 9.33 27.32 -3.36
C PHE A 607 9.26 28.34 -4.50
N VAL A 608 8.44 28.06 -5.53
CA VAL A 608 8.29 28.92 -6.71
C VAL A 608 6.82 29.28 -6.95
N ALA A 609 6.55 30.58 -7.12
CA ALA A 609 5.24 31.12 -7.52
C ALA A 609 4.08 30.73 -6.56
N LEU A 610 4.19 31.08 -5.27
CA LEU A 610 3.19 30.78 -4.23
C LEU A 610 2.54 32.03 -3.63
N ARG A 611 1.30 31.93 -3.15
CA ARG A 611 0.63 33.08 -2.51
C ARG A 611 0.87 33.17 -1.00
N TYR A 612 0.77 32.07 -0.27
CA TYR A 612 0.96 32.01 1.18
C TYR A 612 1.76 30.77 1.57
N VAL A 613 2.84 30.97 2.32
CA VAL A 613 3.66 29.89 2.88
C VAL A 613 3.82 30.11 4.39
N GLN A 614 3.52 29.07 5.16
CA GLN A 614 3.83 28.97 6.59
C GLN A 614 4.72 27.76 6.82
N LEU A 615 5.90 27.99 7.37
CA LEU A 615 6.90 26.96 7.64
C LEU A 615 7.31 27.03 9.11
N PHE A 616 7.13 25.92 9.82
CA PHE A 616 7.56 25.71 11.19
C PHE A 616 8.54 24.55 11.24
N ILE A 617 9.73 24.79 11.78
CA ILE A 617 10.74 23.75 11.95
C ILE A 617 11.29 23.80 13.38
N ASP A 618 11.07 22.76 14.17
CA ASP A 618 11.50 22.68 15.58
C ASP A 618 12.57 21.60 15.78
N TYR A 619 13.56 21.93 16.61
CA TYR A 619 14.65 21.06 17.01
C TYR A 619 14.71 20.92 18.51
N SER A 620 14.31 19.77 19.02
CA SER A 620 14.51 19.39 20.40
C SER A 620 15.63 18.35 20.56
N ARG A 621 16.76 18.79 21.12
CA ARG A 621 17.97 17.98 21.43
C ARG A 621 18.63 17.39 20.19
N PHE A 622 19.53 18.15 19.59
CA PHE A 622 20.27 17.74 18.39
C PHE A 622 21.77 17.63 18.68
N ILE A 623 22.40 16.58 18.15
CA ILE A 623 23.87 16.38 18.17
C ILE A 623 24.34 16.03 16.74
N GLY A 624 25.25 16.82 16.16
CA GLY A 624 25.91 16.48 14.88
C GLY A 624 26.01 17.64 13.88
N TYR A 625 25.91 17.34 12.59
CA TYR A 625 26.07 18.28 11.48
C TYR A 625 24.75 18.57 10.79
N ARG A 626 24.56 19.83 10.37
CA ARG A 626 23.34 20.23 9.68
C ARG A 626 23.55 21.31 8.61
N CYS A 627 22.93 21.08 7.46
CA CYS A 627 22.69 22.08 6.43
C CYS A 627 21.18 22.29 6.24
N VAL A 628 20.78 23.55 6.06
CA VAL A 628 19.41 23.95 5.68
C VAL A 628 19.56 24.96 4.58
N GLU A 629 18.96 24.66 3.44
CA GLU A 629 18.94 25.51 2.28
C GLU A 629 17.49 25.74 1.89
N LEU A 630 17.03 26.99 1.94
CA LEU A 630 15.67 27.34 1.54
C LEU A 630 15.72 28.39 0.43
N HIS A 631 15.06 28.11 -0.69
CA HIS A 631 14.94 29.00 -1.83
C HIS A 631 13.48 29.41 -2.04
N PHE A 632 13.21 30.71 -2.04
CA PHE A 632 11.88 31.28 -2.23
C PHE A 632 11.86 32.29 -3.39
N VAL A 633 11.07 32.01 -4.42
CA VAL A 633 10.97 32.84 -5.63
C VAL A 633 9.52 33.23 -5.92
N SER A 634 9.26 34.53 -6.09
CA SER A 634 7.97 35.08 -6.57
C SER A 634 6.76 34.76 -5.67
N LEU A 635 6.84 35.07 -4.37
CA LEU A 635 5.79 34.79 -3.37
C LEU A 635 5.15 36.05 -2.76
N ARG A 636 3.89 35.97 -2.33
CA ARG A 636 3.21 37.14 -1.73
C ARG A 636 3.40 37.27 -0.21
N TYR A 637 3.27 36.18 0.53
CA TYR A 637 3.41 36.14 1.98
C TYR A 637 4.18 34.89 2.42
N VAL A 638 5.24 35.10 3.21
CA VAL A 638 6.03 34.02 3.82
C VAL A 638 6.15 34.27 5.31
N GLN A 639 5.81 33.25 6.10
CA GLN A 639 6.07 33.18 7.54
C GLN A 639 6.93 31.95 7.83
N LEU A 640 8.10 32.17 8.43
CA LEU A 640 9.07 31.14 8.74
C LEU A 640 9.44 31.23 10.22
N PHE A 641 9.24 30.12 10.93
CA PHE A 641 9.63 29.93 12.32
C PHE A 641 10.59 28.75 12.41
N ILE A 642 11.78 28.98 12.97
CA ILE A 642 12.77 27.94 13.18
C ILE A 642 13.29 28.01 14.63
N ASP A 643 12.99 27.00 15.44
CA ASP A 643 13.40 26.94 16.86
C ASP A 643 14.45 25.86 17.09
N TYR A 644 15.47 26.19 17.89
CA TYR A 644 16.53 25.32 18.32
C TYR A 644 16.59 25.21 19.82
N SER A 645 16.22 24.06 20.35
CA SER A 645 16.41 23.73 21.75
C SER A 645 17.49 22.67 21.95
N ARG A 646 18.57 23.04 22.66
CA ARG A 646 19.69 22.17 23.06
C ARG A 646 20.42 21.56 21.86
N PHE A 647 21.28 22.34 21.22
CA PHE A 647 22.06 21.91 20.05
C PHE A 647 23.54 21.77 20.38
N ILE A 648 24.19 20.71 19.88
CA ILE A 648 25.64 20.50 19.94
C ILE A 648 26.16 20.13 18.54
N GLY A 649 27.09 20.89 17.97
CA GLY A 649 27.78 20.54 16.72
C GLY A 649 27.94 21.68 15.71
N TYR A 650 27.85 21.36 14.42
CA TYR A 650 28.07 22.29 13.30
C TYR A 650 26.78 22.57 12.55
N ARG A 651 26.62 23.83 12.11
CA ARG A 651 25.43 24.22 11.36
C ARG A 651 25.69 25.30 10.31
N CYS A 652 25.09 25.08 9.14
CA CYS A 652 24.89 26.09 8.10
C CYS A 652 23.38 26.29 7.86
N VAL A 653 22.96 27.55 7.75
CA VAL A 653 21.65 27.92 7.19
C VAL A 653 21.87 28.93 6.10
N GLU A 654 21.32 28.63 4.95
CA GLU A 654 21.32 29.48 3.78
C GLU A 654 19.87 29.71 3.35
N LEU A 655 19.43 30.97 3.34
CA LEU A 655 18.09 31.33 2.90
C LEU A 655 18.18 32.36 1.77
N HIS A 656 17.53 32.07 0.65
CA HIS A 656 17.44 32.96 -0.51
C HIS A 656 16.00 33.36 -0.76
N PHE A 657 15.74 34.68 -0.79
CA PHE A 657 14.42 35.25 -1.02
C PHE A 657 14.46 36.24 -2.19
N VAL A 658 13.70 35.95 -3.26
CA VAL A 658 13.65 36.77 -4.48
C VAL A 658 12.22 37.16 -4.82
N ALA A 659 11.98 38.46 -5.05
CA ALA A 659 10.72 39.01 -5.58
C ALA A 659 9.46 38.72 -4.70
N LEU A 660 9.52 39.03 -3.40
CA LEU A 660 8.43 38.79 -2.43
C LEU A 660 7.79 40.07 -1.88
N ARG A 661 6.51 40.00 -1.48
CA ARG A 661 5.83 41.20 -0.92
C ARG A 661 5.98 41.33 0.60
N TYR A 662 5.82 40.25 1.35
CA TYR A 662 5.92 40.23 2.81
C TYR A 662 6.66 39.00 3.29
N VAL A 663 7.70 39.19 4.10
CA VAL A 663 8.47 38.12 4.75
C VAL A 663 8.52 38.39 6.25
N GLN A 664 8.15 37.39 7.04
CA GLN A 664 8.36 37.35 8.49
C GLN A 664 9.20 36.12 8.83
N LEU A 665 10.35 36.33 9.46
CA LEU A 665 11.30 35.29 9.82
C LEU A 665 11.62 35.39 11.31
N PHE A 666 11.38 34.30 12.03
CA PHE A 666 11.74 34.14 13.44
C PHE A 666 12.68 32.95 13.58
N ILE A 667 13.85 33.17 14.17
CA ILE A 667 14.83 32.13 14.42
C ILE A 667 15.31 32.22 15.88
N ASP A 668 14.99 31.21 16.69
CA ASP A 668 15.37 31.16 18.11
C ASP A 668 16.43 30.07 18.37
N TYR A 669 17.38 30.39 19.24
CA TYR A 669 18.44 29.52 19.69
C TYR A 669 18.48 29.46 21.19
N SER A 670 18.13 28.31 21.75
CA SER A 670 18.31 28.03 23.16
C SER A 670 19.34 26.94 23.41
N ARG A 671 20.36 27.27 24.22
CA ARG A 671 21.40 26.34 24.71
C ARG A 671 22.19 25.69 23.56
N PHE A 672 22.96 26.49 22.83
CA PHE A 672 23.76 26.04 21.70
C PHE A 672 25.24 25.90 22.07
N ILE A 673 25.90 24.84 21.60
CA ILE A 673 27.35 24.63 21.71
C ILE A 673 27.91 24.23 20.33
N GLY A 674 28.88 24.98 19.79
CA GLY A 674 29.61 24.60 18.56
C GLY A 674 29.80 25.72 17.54
N TYR A 675 29.78 25.37 16.25
CA TYR A 675 30.04 26.29 15.13
C TYR A 675 28.76 26.58 14.34
N ARG A 676 28.64 27.82 13.87
CA ARG A 676 27.49 28.24 13.08
C ARG A 676 27.78 29.28 12.02
N CYS A 677 27.23 29.06 10.83
CA CYS A 677 27.09 30.05 9.76
C CYS A 677 25.61 30.26 9.43
N VAL A 678 25.20 31.52 9.28
CA VAL A 678 23.88 31.89 8.72
C VAL A 678 24.11 32.91 7.63
N GLU A 679 23.59 32.61 6.47
CA GLU A 679 23.65 33.44 5.30
C GLU A 679 22.23 33.67 4.80
N LEU A 680 21.80 34.93 4.78
CA LEU A 680 20.47 35.30 4.29
C LEU A 680 20.60 36.32 3.15
N HIS A 681 19.99 36.01 2.01
CA HIS A 681 19.96 36.88 0.84
C HIS A 681 18.52 37.30 0.53
N PHE A 682 18.28 38.62 0.46
CA PHE A 682 16.98 39.22 0.19
C PHE A 682 17.06 40.19 -0.99
N VAL A 683 16.33 39.88 -2.07
CA VAL A 683 16.34 40.69 -3.31
C VAL A 683 14.92 41.09 -3.72
N ALA A 684 14.72 42.38 -3.98
CA ALA A 684 13.49 42.95 -4.55
C ALA A 684 12.20 42.68 -3.74
N LEU A 685 12.21 43.01 -2.44
CA LEU A 685 11.08 42.79 -1.51
C LEU A 685 10.43 44.08 -0.99
N ARG A 686 9.14 44.04 -0.63
CA ARG A 686 8.45 45.24 -0.10
C ARG A 686 8.56 45.39 1.42
N TYR A 687 8.37 44.32 2.18
CA TYR A 687 8.42 44.34 3.64
C TYR A 687 9.14 43.09 4.16
N VAL A 688 10.15 43.29 5.01
CA VAL A 688 10.87 42.22 5.71
C VAL A 688 10.89 42.51 7.20
N GLN A 689 10.49 41.52 8.00
CA GLN A 689 10.67 41.50 9.45
C GLN A 689 11.47 40.26 9.83
N LEU A 690 12.61 40.48 10.48
CA LEU A 690 13.54 39.43 10.90
C LEU A 690 13.82 39.55 12.40
N PHE A 691 13.55 38.48 13.12
CA PHE A 691 13.86 38.33 14.54
C PHE A 691 14.79 37.13 14.73
N ILE A 692 15.94 37.36 15.37
CA ILE A 692 16.90 36.30 15.66
C ILE A 692 17.33 36.40 17.13
N ASP A 693 16.98 35.41 17.94
CA ASP A 693 17.33 35.36 19.38
C ASP A 693 18.36 34.28 19.68
N TYR A 694 19.27 34.59 20.60
CA TYR A 694 20.32 33.72 21.09
C TYR A 694 20.32 33.69 22.60
N SER A 695 19.93 32.56 23.17
CA SER A 695 20.06 32.30 24.58
C SER A 695 21.08 31.19 24.89
N ARG A 696 22.06 31.52 25.74
CA ARG A 696 23.07 30.58 26.26
C ARG A 696 23.88 29.88 25.14
N PHE A 697 24.63 30.67 24.38
CA PHE A 697 25.49 30.19 23.29
C PHE A 697 26.95 30.05 23.73
N ILE A 698 27.62 28.98 23.29
CA ILE A 698 29.07 28.76 23.45
C ILE A 698 29.68 28.34 22.11
N GLY A 699 30.67 29.06 21.58
CA GLY A 699 31.43 28.66 20.39
C GLY A 699 31.68 29.76 19.35
N TYR A 700 31.70 29.41 18.07
CA TYR A 700 31.99 30.31 16.95
C TYR A 700 30.74 30.60 16.12
N ARG A 701 30.64 31.83 15.62
CA ARG A 701 29.51 32.23 14.80
C ARG A 701 29.86 33.26 13.73
N CYS A 702 29.34 33.03 12.53
CA CYS A 702 29.25 34.02 11.45
C CYS A 702 27.78 34.24 11.05
N VAL A 703 27.40 35.50 10.84
CA VAL A 703 26.10 35.89 10.26
C VAL A 703 26.37 36.88 9.16
N GLU A 704 25.87 36.56 7.99
CA GLU A 704 26.00 37.37 6.80
C GLU A 704 24.58 37.62 6.27
N LEU A 705 24.17 38.89 6.21
CA LEU A 705 22.87 39.28 5.68
C LEU A 705 23.04 40.27 4.54
N HIS A 706 22.47 39.95 3.37
CA HIS A 706 22.48 40.80 2.19
C HIS A 706 21.05 41.24 1.84
N PHE A 707 20.83 42.54 1.75
CA PHE A 707 19.55 43.15 1.43
C PHE A 707 19.68 44.10 0.24
N VAL A 708 19.00 43.79 -0.87
CA VAL A 708 19.06 44.56 -2.12
C VAL A 708 17.66 44.96 -2.59
N ALA A 709 17.47 46.27 -2.87
CA ALA A 709 16.27 46.82 -3.51
C ALA A 709 14.95 46.58 -2.72
N LEU A 710 14.92 46.94 -1.43
CA LEU A 710 13.76 46.74 -0.53
C LEU A 710 13.12 48.05 -0.06
N ARG A 711 11.82 48.04 0.27
CA ARG A 711 11.13 49.26 0.76
C ARG A 711 11.20 49.44 2.28
N TYR A 712 10.97 48.37 3.05
CA TYR A 712 10.98 48.40 4.51
C TYR A 712 11.65 47.15 5.07
N VAL A 713 12.64 47.36 5.95
CA VAL A 713 13.33 46.29 6.68
C VAL A 713 13.29 46.60 8.18
N GLN A 714 12.85 45.63 8.97
CA GLN A 714 12.97 45.63 10.42
C GLN A 714 13.76 44.39 10.84
N LEU A 715 14.87 44.61 11.55
CA LEU A 715 15.78 43.56 11.99
C LEU A 715 16.02 43.70 13.50
N PHE A 716 15.73 42.64 14.23
CA PHE A 716 15.99 42.51 15.66
C PHE A 716 16.90 41.30 15.89
N ILE A 717 18.02 41.52 16.58
CA ILE A 717 18.96 40.46 16.93
C ILE A 717 19.36 40.58 18.41
N ASP A 718 18.97 39.61 19.23
CA ASP A 718 19.27 39.57 20.67
C ASP A 718 20.29 38.49 21.02
N TYR A 719 21.19 38.82 21.95
CA TYR A 719 22.22 37.94 22.48
C TYR A 719 22.18 37.92 23.98
N SER A 720 21.71 36.82 24.55
CA SER A 720 21.78 36.58 25.98
C SER A 720 22.75 35.46 26.35
N ARG A 721 23.70 35.78 27.24
CA ARG A 721 24.67 34.84 27.84
C ARG A 721 25.54 34.12 26.78
N PHE A 722 26.26 34.89 25.98
CA PHE A 722 27.15 34.39 24.93
C PHE A 722 28.59 34.21 25.42
N LYS A 723 29.26 33.14 24.99
CA LYS A 723 30.70 32.92 25.17
C LYS A 723 31.37 32.47 23.86
N GLY A 724 32.40 33.16 23.39
CA GLY A 724 33.21 32.73 22.23
C GLY A 724 33.47 33.82 21.18
N TYR A 725 33.56 33.43 19.91
CA TYR A 725 33.89 34.30 18.78
C TYR A 725 32.68 34.60 17.92
N ARG A 726 32.60 35.82 17.39
CA ARG A 726 31.51 36.22 16.52
C ARG A 726 31.91 37.23 15.44
N CYS A 727 31.43 36.99 14.22
CA CYS A 727 31.39 37.96 13.14
C CYS A 727 29.94 38.23 12.71
N VAL A 728 29.64 39.48 12.38
CA VAL A 728 28.36 39.92 11.81
C VAL A 728 28.67 40.84 10.67
N GLU A 729 28.18 40.48 9.50
CA GLU A 729 28.35 41.26 8.29
C GLU A 729 26.97 41.54 7.72
N LEU A 730 26.58 42.82 7.66
CA LEU A 730 25.30 43.22 7.09
C LEU A 730 25.52 44.19 5.94
N HIS A 731 24.97 43.86 4.77
CA HIS A 731 25.02 44.68 3.57
C HIS A 731 23.62 45.13 3.16
N PHE A 732 23.42 46.43 3.04
CA PHE A 732 22.15 47.05 2.66
C PHE A 732 22.33 47.97 1.46
N VAL A 733 21.67 47.67 0.34
CA VAL A 733 21.78 48.42 -0.92
C VAL A 733 20.40 48.84 -1.43
N ALA A 734 20.23 50.12 -1.76
CA ALA A 734 19.05 50.68 -2.43
C ALA A 734 17.72 50.46 -1.69
N LEU A 735 17.63 50.89 -0.41
CA LEU A 735 16.45 50.72 0.46
C LEU A 735 15.80 52.04 0.88
N ARG A 736 14.49 52.02 1.19
CA ARG A 736 13.79 53.25 1.63
C ARG A 736 13.81 53.45 3.16
N TYR A 737 13.56 52.40 3.94
CA TYR A 737 13.52 52.46 5.40
C TYR A 737 14.17 51.21 6.00
N VAL A 738 15.12 51.41 6.92
CA VAL A 738 15.76 50.34 7.70
C VAL A 738 15.68 50.67 9.18
N GLN A 739 15.20 49.72 9.98
CA GLN A 739 15.27 49.74 11.43
C GLN A 739 16.04 48.51 11.90
N LEU A 740 17.13 48.72 12.63
CA LEU A 740 18.01 47.68 13.13
C LEU A 740 18.19 47.83 14.64
N PHE A 741 17.88 46.78 15.38
CA PHE A 741 18.10 46.67 16.81
C PHE A 741 18.99 45.47 17.10
N ILE A 742 20.09 45.69 17.81
CA ILE A 742 21.02 44.63 18.21
C ILE A 742 21.35 44.75 19.70
N ASP A 743 20.92 43.79 20.52
CA ASP A 743 21.16 43.78 21.97
C ASP A 743 22.17 42.70 22.36
N TYR A 744 23.05 43.03 23.30
CA TYR A 744 24.05 42.15 23.88
C TYR A 744 23.97 42.14 25.38
N SER A 745 23.44 41.06 25.95
CA SER A 745 23.47 40.82 27.38
C SER A 745 24.42 39.70 27.79
N ARG A 746 25.36 40.01 28.69
CA ARG A 746 26.31 39.07 29.31
C ARG A 746 27.18 38.33 28.29
N PHE A 747 27.96 39.08 27.51
CA PHE A 747 28.87 38.55 26.49
C PHE A 747 30.30 38.38 27.02
N ILE A 748 30.97 37.29 26.65
CA ILE A 748 32.40 37.05 26.92
C ILE A 748 33.09 36.55 25.64
N GLY A 749 34.13 37.25 25.14
CA GLY A 749 34.96 36.77 24.02
C GLY A 749 35.30 37.83 22.97
N TYR A 750 35.42 37.42 21.71
CA TYR A 750 35.82 38.29 20.58
C TYR A 750 34.64 38.60 19.66
N ARG A 751 34.63 39.80 19.10
CA ARG A 751 33.56 40.21 18.19
C ARG A 751 34.02 41.19 17.11
N CYS A 752 33.58 40.95 15.87
CA CYS A 752 33.59 41.91 14.77
C CYS A 752 32.15 42.17 14.28
N VAL A 753 31.83 43.42 13.97
CA VAL A 753 30.59 43.81 13.27
C VAL A 753 30.96 44.77 12.16
N GLU A 754 30.61 44.39 10.95
CA GLU A 754 30.76 45.19 9.74
C GLU A 754 29.36 45.46 9.20
N LEU A 755 28.98 46.74 9.10
CA LEU A 755 27.72 47.14 8.48
C LEU A 755 28.00 48.09 7.31
N HIS A 756 27.52 47.73 6.13
CA HIS A 756 27.62 48.55 4.93
C HIS A 756 26.22 48.99 4.46
N PHE A 757 26.02 50.29 4.33
CA PHE A 757 24.76 50.90 3.90
C PHE A 757 25.00 51.80 2.68
N VAL A 758 24.35 51.50 1.55
CA VAL A 758 24.52 52.23 0.29
C VAL A 758 23.16 52.66 -0.27
N ALA A 759 23.01 53.94 -0.61
CA ALA A 759 21.86 54.51 -1.32
C ALA A 759 20.50 54.31 -0.60
N LEU A 760 20.37 54.78 0.65
CA LEU A 760 19.16 54.63 1.48
C LEU A 760 18.52 55.97 1.88
N ARG A 761 17.21 55.98 2.16
CA ARG A 761 16.51 57.22 2.58
C ARG A 761 16.47 57.43 4.09
N TYR A 762 16.17 56.40 4.87
CA TYR A 762 16.07 56.47 6.32
C TYR A 762 16.69 55.22 6.97
N VAL A 763 17.61 55.43 7.91
CA VAL A 763 18.22 54.37 8.72
C VAL A 763 18.10 54.73 10.20
N GLN A 764 17.59 53.79 11.00
CA GLN A 764 17.62 53.82 12.46
C GLN A 764 18.37 52.59 12.96
N LEU A 765 19.42 52.80 13.73
CA LEU A 765 20.28 51.76 14.27
C LEU A 765 20.41 51.94 15.78
N PHE A 766 20.04 50.91 16.53
CA PHE A 766 20.21 50.81 17.97
C PHE A 766 21.07 49.61 18.30
N ILE A 767 22.15 49.83 19.07
CA ILE A 767 23.04 48.76 19.50
C ILE A 767 23.32 48.89 21.00
N ASP A 768 22.86 47.96 21.82
CA ASP A 768 23.05 47.96 23.28
C ASP A 768 24.03 46.87 23.72
N TYR A 769 24.88 47.21 24.69
CA TYR A 769 25.85 46.34 25.32
C TYR A 769 25.68 46.35 26.82
N SER A 770 25.17 45.27 27.38
CA SER A 770 25.15 45.06 28.81
C SER A 770 26.09 43.93 29.26
N ARG A 771 27.00 44.25 30.18
CA ARG A 771 27.93 43.30 30.84
C ARG A 771 28.83 42.54 29.85
N PHE A 772 29.62 43.28 29.09
CA PHE A 772 30.56 42.73 28.10
C PHE A 772 31.97 42.52 28.68
N LYS A 773 32.63 41.42 28.33
CA LYS A 773 34.06 41.18 28.60
C LYS A 773 34.79 40.67 27.34
N GLY A 774 35.87 41.33 26.91
CA GLY A 774 36.74 40.82 25.83
C GLY A 774 37.09 41.86 24.76
N TYR A 775 37.26 41.42 23.52
CA TYR A 775 37.70 42.25 22.39
C TYR A 775 36.55 42.57 21.43
N ARG A 776 36.57 43.77 20.86
CA ARG A 776 35.55 44.18 19.91
C ARG A 776 36.06 45.14 18.82
N CYS A 777 35.67 44.87 17.58
CA CYS A 777 35.72 45.81 16.46
C CYS A 777 34.31 46.10 15.94
N VAL A 778 34.09 47.33 15.48
CA VAL A 778 32.84 47.77 14.83
C VAL A 778 33.24 48.68 13.69
N GLU A 779 32.87 48.29 12.49
CA GLU A 779 33.11 49.05 11.27
C GLU A 779 31.75 49.35 10.65
N LEU A 780 31.39 50.63 10.57
CA LEU A 780 30.16 51.04 9.91
C LEU A 780 30.49 51.95 8.73
N HIS A 781 30.04 51.58 7.54
CA HIS A 781 30.19 52.37 6.32
C HIS A 781 28.83 52.81 5.79
N PHE A 782 28.63 54.12 5.67
CA PHE A 782 27.40 54.74 5.18
C PHE A 782 27.68 55.62 3.96
N VAL A 783 27.06 55.31 2.82
CA VAL A 783 27.28 56.02 1.55
C VAL A 783 25.94 56.45 0.95
N ALA A 784 25.82 57.73 0.59
CA ALA A 784 24.69 58.30 -0.16
C ALA A 784 23.31 58.13 0.51
N LEU A 785 23.14 58.65 1.75
CA LEU A 785 21.91 58.53 2.55
C LEU A 785 21.25 59.88 2.90
N ARG A 786 19.94 59.90 3.15
CA ARG A 786 19.25 61.15 3.51
C ARG A 786 19.16 61.38 5.03
N TYR A 787 18.81 60.37 5.81
CA TYR A 787 18.67 60.45 7.27
C TYR A 787 19.24 59.22 7.94
N VAL A 788 20.13 59.41 8.92
CA VAL A 788 20.70 58.35 9.76
C VAL A 788 20.54 58.74 11.23
N GLN A 789 20.00 57.83 12.03
CA GLN A 789 19.99 57.89 13.48
C GLN A 789 20.70 56.65 14.02
N LEU A 790 21.73 56.86 14.83
CA LEU A 790 22.56 55.82 15.43
C LEU A 790 22.63 56.03 16.93
N PHE A 791 22.23 55.01 17.68
CA PHE A 791 22.33 54.95 19.13
C PHE A 791 23.17 53.73 19.53
N ILE A 792 24.22 53.95 20.31
CA ILE A 792 25.08 52.88 20.82
C ILE A 792 25.29 53.05 22.33
N ASP A 793 24.76 52.14 23.14
CA ASP A 793 24.90 52.16 24.60
C ASP A 793 25.85 51.08 25.10
N TYR A 794 26.71 51.43 26.04
CA TYR A 794 27.63 50.54 26.72
C TYR A 794 27.44 50.58 28.22
N SER A 795 26.89 49.51 28.78
CA SER A 795 26.82 49.29 30.21
C SER A 795 27.73 48.15 30.69
N ARG A 796 28.65 48.48 31.61
CA ARG A 796 29.57 47.54 32.29
C ARG A 796 30.46 46.77 31.31
N PHE A 797 31.34 47.47 30.61
CA PHE A 797 32.28 46.91 29.63
C PHE A 797 33.68 46.72 30.24
N ILE A 798 34.34 45.59 29.94
CA ILE A 798 35.74 45.32 30.30
C ILE A 798 36.49 44.75 29.10
N GLY A 799 37.56 45.40 28.63
CA GLY A 799 38.45 44.86 27.59
C GLY A 799 38.90 45.88 26.53
N TYR A 800 39.13 45.41 25.30
CA TYR A 800 39.66 46.21 24.18
C TYR A 800 38.56 46.53 23.17
N ARG A 801 38.62 47.73 22.58
CA ARG A 801 37.64 48.17 21.60
C ARG A 801 38.19 49.08 20.51
N CYS A 802 37.81 48.80 19.27
CA CYS A 802 37.91 49.72 18.13
C CYS A 802 36.51 50.00 17.56
N VAL A 803 36.22 51.26 17.20
CA VAL A 803 35.07 51.62 16.36
C VAL A 803 35.50 52.56 15.28
N GLU A 804 35.22 52.18 14.06
CA GLU A 804 35.48 52.93 12.84
C GLU A 804 34.14 53.22 12.18
N LEU A 805 33.80 54.50 12.05
CA LEU A 805 32.59 54.91 11.34
C LEU A 805 32.97 55.80 10.15
N HIS A 806 32.55 55.42 8.96
CA HIS A 806 32.74 56.21 7.74
C HIS A 806 31.39 56.64 7.17
N PHE A 807 31.20 57.94 7.03
CA PHE A 807 29.99 58.57 6.50
C PHE A 807 30.33 59.42 5.28
N VAL A 808 29.75 59.10 4.12
CA VAL A 808 30.02 59.79 2.84
C VAL A 808 28.71 60.23 2.18
N ALA A 809 28.62 61.51 1.80
CA ALA A 809 27.52 62.08 1.00
C ALA A 809 26.11 61.94 1.65
N LEU A 810 25.92 62.49 2.86
CA LEU A 810 24.66 62.39 3.62
C LEU A 810 24.03 63.76 3.94
N ARG A 811 22.71 63.79 4.15
CA ARG A 811 22.01 65.06 4.49
C ARG A 811 21.88 65.31 5.99
N TYR A 812 21.50 64.30 6.78
CA TYR A 812 21.32 64.41 8.23
C TYR A 812 21.85 63.16 8.94
N VAL A 813 22.71 63.37 9.94
CA VAL A 813 23.23 62.32 10.82
C VAL A 813 23.03 62.73 12.27
N GLN A 814 22.45 61.83 13.07
CA GLN A 814 22.40 61.92 14.52
C GLN A 814 23.07 60.69 15.11
N LEU A 815 24.08 60.89 15.94
CA LEU A 815 24.87 59.85 16.58
C LEU A 815 24.88 60.09 18.09
N PHE A 816 24.44 59.09 18.85
CA PHE A 816 24.48 59.06 20.30
C PHE A 816 25.28 57.84 20.75
N ILE A 817 26.31 58.06 21.57
CA ILE A 817 27.13 56.99 22.13
C ILE A 817 27.27 57.19 23.64
N ASP A 818 26.72 56.29 24.45
CA ASP A 818 26.81 56.33 25.91
C ASP A 818 27.73 55.24 26.46
N TYR A 819 28.53 55.60 27.45
CA TYR A 819 29.44 54.72 28.17
C TYR A 819 29.20 54.76 29.66
N SER A 820 28.53 53.75 30.18
CA SER A 820 28.41 53.50 31.61
C SER A 820 29.33 52.38 32.09
N ARG A 821 30.29 52.72 32.96
CA ARG A 821 31.22 51.80 33.65
C ARG A 821 32.11 51.01 32.68
N PHE A 822 33.12 51.66 32.11
CA PHE A 822 34.07 51.08 31.17
C PHE A 822 35.46 50.87 31.81
N ILE A 823 36.10 49.73 31.55
CA ILE A 823 37.47 49.43 31.97
C ILE A 823 38.27 48.83 30.79
N GLY A 824 39.37 49.46 30.36
CA GLY A 824 40.28 48.88 29.35
C GLY A 824 40.77 49.87 28.29
N TYR A 825 41.03 49.40 27.08
CA TYR A 825 41.59 50.18 25.96
C TYR A 825 40.52 50.49 24.92
N ARG A 826 40.61 51.69 24.32
CA ARG A 826 39.65 52.13 23.32
C ARG A 826 40.27 53.01 22.23
N CYS A 827 39.94 52.73 20.97
CA CYS A 827 40.10 53.62 19.84
C CYS A 827 38.74 53.90 19.19
N VAL A 828 38.47 55.15 18.82
CA VAL A 828 37.30 55.51 18.00
C VAL A 828 37.72 56.46 16.92
N GLU A 829 37.49 56.05 15.70
CA GLU A 829 37.84 56.78 14.49
C GLU A 829 36.54 57.08 13.74
N LEU A 830 36.21 58.36 13.56
CA LEU A 830 35.02 58.76 12.82
C LEU A 830 35.43 59.63 11.64
N HIS A 831 35.03 59.22 10.44
CA HIS A 831 35.25 59.95 9.19
C HIS A 831 33.93 60.42 8.60
N PHE A 832 33.80 61.73 8.40
CA PHE A 832 32.61 62.37 7.86
C PHE A 832 32.99 63.19 6.63
N VAL A 833 32.44 62.86 5.46
CA VAL A 833 32.76 63.51 4.17
C VAL A 833 31.47 63.96 3.47
N ALA A 834 31.42 65.22 3.06
CA ALA A 834 30.34 65.80 2.25
C ALA A 834 28.93 65.70 2.88
N LEU A 835 28.73 66.28 4.06
CA LEU A 835 27.45 66.23 4.80
C LEU A 835 26.83 67.61 5.07
N ARG A 836 25.49 67.67 5.17
CA ARG A 836 24.80 68.94 5.47
C ARG A 836 24.62 69.21 6.96
N TYR A 837 24.32 68.18 7.75
CA TYR A 837 24.04 68.33 9.18
C TYR A 837 24.49 67.09 9.97
N VAL A 838 25.31 67.30 11.00
CA VAL A 838 25.78 66.26 11.93
C VAL A 838 25.53 66.70 13.36
N GLN A 839 24.90 65.82 14.14
CA GLN A 839 24.83 65.89 15.60
C GLN A 839 25.50 64.66 16.19
N LEU A 840 26.48 64.88 17.06
CA LEU A 840 27.23 63.85 17.75
C LEU A 840 27.19 64.11 19.26
N PHE A 841 26.68 63.15 20.01
CA PHE A 841 26.67 63.14 21.47
C PHE A 841 27.43 61.91 21.96
N ILE A 842 28.42 62.13 22.83
CA ILE A 842 29.21 61.06 23.42
C ILE A 842 29.32 61.28 24.93
N ASP A 843 28.72 60.40 25.75
CA ASP A 843 28.73 60.50 27.22
C ASP A 843 29.62 59.41 27.85
N TYR A 844 30.41 59.80 28.85
CA TYR A 844 31.25 58.95 29.65
C TYR A 844 30.89 59.01 31.12
N SER A 845 30.21 57.97 31.58
CA SER A 845 29.97 57.70 32.98
C SER A 845 30.88 56.60 33.54
N ARG A 846 31.94 57.00 34.27
CA ARG A 846 32.89 56.11 34.98
C ARG A 846 33.77 55.25 34.05
N PHE A 847 34.84 55.84 33.55
CA PHE A 847 35.84 55.21 32.69
C PHE A 847 37.17 54.98 33.41
N LYS A 848 37.83 53.84 33.17
CA LYS A 848 39.21 53.56 33.61
C LYS A 848 40.04 52.90 32.50
N GLY A 849 41.15 53.51 32.06
CA GLY A 849 42.08 52.91 31.09
C GLY A 849 42.59 53.88 30.01
N TYR A 850 42.90 53.38 28.82
CA TYR A 850 43.49 54.15 27.71
C TYR A 850 42.45 54.47 26.64
N ARG A 851 42.54 55.66 26.04
CA ARG A 851 41.63 56.09 24.99
C ARG A 851 42.30 56.95 23.92
N CYS A 852 42.01 56.63 22.66
CA CYS A 852 42.22 57.50 21.50
C CYS A 852 40.87 57.78 20.82
N VAL A 853 40.68 59.02 20.36
CA VAL A 853 39.54 59.42 19.51
C VAL A 853 40.08 60.27 18.39
N GLU A 854 39.83 59.84 17.17
CA GLU A 854 40.18 60.57 15.96
C GLU A 854 38.90 60.89 15.22
N LEU A 855 38.59 62.17 15.06
CA LEU A 855 37.43 62.62 14.29
C LEU A 855 37.91 63.43 13.09
N HIS A 856 37.60 62.98 11.89
CA HIS A 856 37.88 63.69 10.64
C HIS A 856 36.58 64.15 9.99
N PHE A 857 36.46 65.45 9.76
CA PHE A 857 35.31 66.09 9.16
C PHE A 857 35.75 66.86 7.91
N VAL A 858 35.20 66.53 6.74
CA VAL A 858 35.56 67.12 5.45
C VAL A 858 34.32 67.59 4.70
N ALA A 859 34.30 68.85 4.27
CA ALA A 859 33.26 69.46 3.43
C ALA A 859 31.84 69.40 4.04
N LEU A 860 31.63 70.00 5.22
CA LEU A 860 30.33 69.98 5.94
C LEU A 860 29.74 71.38 6.18
N ARG A 861 28.41 71.45 6.27
CA ARG A 861 27.72 72.74 6.52
C ARG A 861 27.44 73.03 7.99
N TYR A 862 27.11 72.02 8.79
CA TYR A 862 26.77 72.18 10.20
C TYR A 862 27.18 70.95 11.01
N VAL A 863 27.94 71.16 12.08
CA VAL A 863 28.36 70.12 13.03
C VAL A 863 28.07 70.58 14.46
N GLN A 864 27.41 69.73 15.23
CA GLN A 864 27.26 69.84 16.67
C GLN A 864 27.91 68.64 17.33
N LEU A 865 28.90 68.89 18.19
CA LEU A 865 29.59 67.88 18.98
C LEU A 865 29.40 68.17 20.45
N PHE A 866 28.92 67.18 21.19
CA PHE A 866 28.85 67.19 22.64
C PHE A 866 29.60 65.97 23.18
N ILE A 867 30.58 66.20 24.04
CA ILE A 867 31.30 65.14 24.73
C ILE A 867 31.33 65.41 26.24
N ASP A 868 30.70 64.55 27.03
CA ASP A 868 30.66 64.69 28.51
C ASP A 868 31.51 63.62 29.19
N TYR A 869 32.31 64.03 30.17
CA TYR A 869 33.13 63.19 31.02
C TYR A 869 32.79 63.39 32.50
N SER A 870 32.01 62.46 33.04
CA SER A 870 31.64 62.56 34.45
C SER A 870 32.70 62.05 35.43
N ARG A 871 33.34 60.90 35.14
CA ARG A 871 34.40 60.27 35.98
C ARG A 871 35.38 59.47 35.13
N PHE A 872 36.62 59.91 35.02
CA PHE A 872 37.64 59.29 34.16
C PHE A 872 38.97 59.09 34.89
N ILE A 873 39.61 57.93 34.71
CA ILE A 873 40.95 57.61 35.24
C ILE A 873 41.81 56.95 34.15
N GLY A 874 42.91 57.57 33.71
CA GLY A 874 43.88 56.96 32.78
C GLY A 874 44.43 57.91 31.70
N TYR A 875 44.76 57.37 30.53
CA TYR A 875 45.39 58.12 29.42
C TYR A 875 44.39 58.44 28.31
N ARG A 876 44.51 59.63 27.72
CA ARG A 876 43.63 60.09 26.65
C ARG A 876 44.36 60.89 25.57
N CYS A 877 44.08 60.56 24.31
CA CYS A 877 44.33 61.41 23.13
C CYS A 877 43.01 61.67 22.40
N VAL A 878 42.78 62.91 21.98
CA VAL A 878 41.65 63.27 21.10
C VAL A 878 42.17 64.18 20.01
N GLU A 879 42.09 63.70 18.78
CA GLU A 879 42.52 64.40 17.58
C GLU A 879 41.27 64.72 16.76
N LEU A 880 41.02 66.01 16.53
CA LEU A 880 39.90 66.47 15.70
C LEU A 880 40.45 67.21 14.50
N HIS A 881 40.19 66.70 13.31
CA HIS A 881 40.55 67.30 12.04
C HIS A 881 39.30 67.78 11.31
N PHE A 882 39.30 69.05 10.96
CA PHE A 882 38.15 69.75 10.37
C PHE A 882 38.61 70.48 9.12
N VAL A 883 38.04 70.13 7.97
CA VAL A 883 38.44 70.66 6.65
C VAL A 883 37.20 71.14 5.90
N ALA A 884 37.20 72.40 5.44
CA ALA A 884 36.14 73.02 4.64
C ALA A 884 34.75 72.99 5.31
N LEU A 885 34.56 73.79 6.36
CA LEU A 885 33.35 73.78 7.20
C LEU A 885 32.72 75.17 7.33
N ARG A 886 31.37 75.22 7.39
CA ARG A 886 30.65 76.50 7.59
C ARG A 886 30.32 76.80 9.05
N TYR A 887 29.92 75.81 9.85
CA TYR A 887 29.54 76.02 11.25
C TYR A 887 29.85 74.79 12.11
N VAL A 888 30.57 75.01 13.21
CA VAL A 888 30.90 73.98 14.20
C VAL A 888 30.56 74.49 15.60
N GLN A 889 29.82 73.68 16.36
CA GLN A 889 29.63 73.82 17.80
C GLN A 889 30.28 72.64 18.50
N LEU A 890 31.20 72.92 19.41
CA LEU A 890 31.94 71.94 20.18
C LEU A 890 31.72 72.21 21.67
N PHE A 891 31.17 71.23 22.37
CA PHE A 891 31.01 71.24 23.82
C PHE A 891 31.74 70.04 24.40
N ILE A 892 32.70 70.29 25.30
CA ILE A 892 33.40 69.23 26.02
C ILE A 892 33.36 69.54 27.52
N ASP A 893 32.67 68.71 28.30
CA ASP A 893 32.60 68.86 29.76
C ASP A 893 33.43 67.79 30.47
N TYR A 894 34.18 68.21 31.50
CA TYR A 894 34.95 67.35 32.38
C TYR A 894 34.62 67.64 33.84
N SER A 895 33.92 66.71 34.49
CA SER A 895 33.62 66.90 35.90
C SER A 895 34.58 66.23 36.89
N ARG A 896 35.15 65.05 36.59
CA ARG A 896 36.18 64.40 37.45
C ARG A 896 37.18 63.58 36.63
N PHE A 897 38.40 64.09 36.46
CA PHE A 897 39.45 63.46 35.65
C PHE A 897 40.76 63.24 36.42
N ILE A 898 41.38 62.06 36.28
CA ILE A 898 42.71 61.73 36.83
C ILE A 898 43.58 61.05 35.76
N GLY A 899 44.72 61.63 35.38
CA GLY A 899 45.69 61.02 34.45
C GLY A 899 46.26 61.94 33.36
N TYR A 900 46.68 61.38 32.23
CA TYR A 900 47.32 62.12 31.12
C TYR A 900 46.34 62.43 29.99
N ARG A 901 46.46 63.63 29.40
CA ARG A 901 45.59 64.09 28.32
C ARG A 901 46.33 64.86 27.24
N CYS A 902 46.10 64.49 25.98
CA CYS A 902 46.34 65.29 24.79
C CYS A 902 45.01 65.58 24.07
N VAL A 903 44.82 66.83 23.61
CA VAL A 903 43.75 67.20 22.67
C VAL A 903 44.35 68.04 21.56
N GLU A 904 44.25 67.56 20.33
CA GLU A 904 44.78 68.23 19.14
C GLU A 904 43.60 68.61 18.25
N LEU A 905 43.50 69.89 17.91
CA LEU A 905 42.45 70.42 17.05
C LEU A 905 43.07 71.05 15.82
N HIS A 906 42.80 70.48 14.66
CA HIS A 906 43.26 70.95 13.36
C HIS A 906 42.09 71.47 12.54
N PHE A 907 42.17 72.74 12.17
CA PHE A 907 41.12 73.48 11.49
C PHE A 907 41.66 74.06 10.17
N VAL A 908 41.04 73.68 9.05
CA VAL A 908 41.41 74.12 7.70
C VAL A 908 40.14 74.62 7.00
N ALA A 909 40.12 75.89 6.57
CA ALA A 909 39.02 76.53 5.86
C ALA A 909 37.67 76.50 6.63
N LEU A 910 37.58 77.31 7.68
CA LEU A 910 36.40 77.43 8.55
C LEU A 910 35.77 78.82 8.51
N ARG A 911 34.45 78.88 8.68
CA ARG A 911 33.72 80.16 8.78
C ARG A 911 33.22 80.51 10.18
N TYR A 912 32.72 79.54 10.96
CA TYR A 912 32.24 79.78 12.32
C TYR A 912 32.54 78.57 13.23
N VAL A 913 33.13 78.84 14.39
CA VAL A 913 33.39 77.85 15.45
C VAL A 913 32.94 78.41 16.79
N GLN A 914 32.19 77.63 17.56
CA GLN A 914 31.92 77.86 18.96
C GLN A 914 32.52 76.72 19.77
N LEU A 915 33.47 77.06 20.64
CA LEU A 915 34.20 76.11 21.48
C LEU A 915 33.85 76.38 22.94
N PHE A 916 33.32 75.36 23.62
CA PHE A 916 33.11 75.39 25.06
C PHE A 916 33.79 74.17 25.68
N ILE A 917 34.70 74.43 26.61
CA ILE A 917 35.37 73.38 27.38
C ILE A 917 35.29 73.71 28.87
N ASP A 918 34.64 72.83 29.64
CA ASP A 918 34.48 72.99 31.10
C ASP A 918 35.35 71.99 31.87
N TYR A 919 35.97 72.44 32.96
CA TYR A 919 36.78 71.63 33.86
C TYR A 919 36.40 71.91 35.30
N SER A 920 35.59 71.04 35.90
CA SER A 920 35.23 71.24 37.30
C SER A 920 36.16 70.54 38.29
N ARG A 921 36.86 69.41 37.96
CA ARG A 921 37.92 68.78 38.80
C ARG A 921 38.92 67.91 38.02
N PHE A 922 40.21 68.26 38.05
CA PHE A 922 41.26 67.58 37.27
C PHE A 922 42.57 67.38 38.05
N ILE A 923 43.22 66.23 37.88
CA ILE A 923 44.54 65.91 38.47
C ILE A 923 45.40 65.15 37.41
N GLY A 924 46.53 65.73 36.96
CA GLY A 924 47.47 65.10 36.02
C GLY A 924 48.13 66.06 35.00
N TYR A 925 48.62 65.54 33.88
CA TYR A 925 49.30 66.32 32.81
C TYR A 925 48.37 66.64 31.64
N ARG A 926 48.51 67.83 31.06
CA ARG A 926 47.67 68.35 29.96
C ARG A 926 48.53 68.83 28.79
N CYS A 927 48.15 68.45 27.57
CA CYS A 927 48.51 69.11 26.34
C CYS A 927 47.24 69.44 25.55
N VAL A 928 47.17 70.67 25.03
CA VAL A 928 46.13 71.11 24.09
C VAL A 928 46.83 71.85 22.96
N GLU A 929 46.73 71.33 21.75
CA GLU A 929 47.33 71.93 20.56
C GLU A 929 46.23 72.36 19.58
N LEU A 930 46.35 73.60 19.12
CA LEU A 930 45.39 74.24 18.22
C LEU A 930 46.12 74.68 16.96
N HIS A 931 45.73 74.12 15.81
CA HIS A 931 46.32 74.44 14.53
C HIS A 931 45.26 74.96 13.55
N PHE A 932 45.40 76.22 13.14
CA PHE A 932 44.55 76.87 12.16
C PHE A 932 45.34 77.16 10.88
N VAL A 933 44.89 76.64 9.74
CA VAL A 933 45.61 76.82 8.45
C VAL A 933 44.96 77.90 7.60
N THR A 934 43.68 78.22 7.80
CA THR A 934 42.99 79.37 7.19
C THR A 934 41.77 79.77 8.03
N PHE A 935 41.72 81.03 8.48
CA PHE A 935 40.66 81.59 9.31
C PHE A 935 40.22 82.94 8.72
N ASN A 936 38.94 83.07 8.37
CA ASN A 936 38.39 84.38 8.01
C ASN A 936 37.75 84.98 9.26
N CYS A 937 38.45 85.91 9.91
CA CYS A 937 37.87 86.75 10.96
C CYS A 937 36.70 87.57 10.39
N LEU A 938 35.55 87.48 11.06
CA LEU A 938 34.69 88.62 11.40
C LEU A 938 34.06 88.34 12.76
#